data_AF-A0A6I7WMY4-F1
#
_entry.id   AF-A0A6I7WMY4-F1
#
_cell.length_a   1.000
_cell.length_b   1.000
_cell.length_c   1.000
_cell.angle_alpha   90.00
_cell.angle_beta   90.00
_cell.angle_gamma   90.00
#
_symmetry.space_group_name_H-M   'P 1'
#
loop_
_entity.id
_entity.type
_entity.pdbx_description
1 polymer ?
#
loop_
_entity_poly.entity_id
_entity_poly.type
_entity_poly.pdbx_seq_one_letter_code
_entity_poly.pdbx_strand_id
1 'polypeptide(L)'
;MEATYPFHPSFKSIVALFKENEKFKQTRGLMELVSRLLKSVWESSDDIYLIGAQHFDLSLYEVREKLADISEMRDVIAKDLWNSTDSAHAQLIDLSKSNKYAQQVGTLLFTASLSTAVNSVKGLSDSEMLECLIDPNHQASDFRDAFTELHKTAWYLHETQEGRSYFDHQENLTKKLQGYAEKAPQNKVDELIRHQLNEMYKPTTKEAYERVLPLPEMDEADAAIKTGRVLLIISPDGKTPPEIVSRFFDGLINKNNVLVLTGEKSSMADLNKAAQHVYAVKKVDNEISESHPQRKELDEKQAQYEHDFQTTVLVVFDKLLFPRNEQGKDRLRDKVLDSTYPSNESYNGERQIIKTLTSDPIKLYTQITENFDALKARADQCLFASQSEARKTDLLDKMKQKTQMPWLPPKGFDLLAQEAFQRGVWEDLANGSISKSPKPKLTCVLVTSEGSPDDYGKIRLKIDVSNAGNSPRIYYQEEDIVTENSPILSDEALITNALRVQFLAVDPTGKNKTGTPTKWKNQLTLRNDFNETARTVELLVSPKGNIRYTLDGSEPRNGMKYDGPIEIGDDATTVDVFAECDGIEDKRTFKFSAAGSDEVLIIKEKPAQLYCPSFKNLDNANKTYEGLKMAKTQNMTFEKVILIMGTDPKVIHLSLGDMTVDAEFIEKSLQHLQTLLPADAPVVMKFKKVLTETGHDLEQFVAAMGIEISSDEVIQ
;
A
#
# COMPACT_ATOMS: atom_id res chain seq x y z
N MET A 1 24.96 47.31 55.86
CA MET A 1 25.03 48.28 54.77
C MET A 1 25.94 49.47 55.09
N GLU A 2 25.89 50.07 56.29
CA GLU A 2 26.77 51.21 56.66
C GLU A 2 28.27 50.93 56.50
N ALA A 3 28.72 49.69 56.76
CA ALA A 3 30.14 49.32 56.68
C ALA A 3 30.70 49.17 55.25
N THR A 4 29.86 49.09 54.21
CA THR A 4 30.29 48.88 52.82
C THR A 4 29.96 50.05 51.90
N TYR A 5 29.11 51.01 52.31
CA TYR A 5 28.78 52.19 51.50
C TYR A 5 30.05 53.01 51.18
N PRO A 6 30.27 53.44 49.92
CA PRO A 6 29.34 53.44 48.78
C PRO A 6 29.34 52.17 47.89
N PHE A 7 29.99 51.08 48.30
CA PHE A 7 30.10 49.84 47.53
C PHE A 7 28.95 48.86 47.79
N HIS A 8 28.59 48.12 46.74
CA HIS A 8 27.64 47.02 46.85
C HIS A 8 28.21 45.90 47.75
N PRO A 9 27.43 45.30 48.67
CA PRO A 9 27.95 44.26 49.58
C PRO A 9 28.58 43.05 48.87
N SER A 10 28.07 42.66 47.70
CA SER A 10 28.61 41.55 46.90
C SER A 10 30.01 41.83 46.36
N PHE A 11 30.42 43.10 46.23
CA PHE A 11 31.75 43.46 45.75
C PHE A 11 32.84 42.88 46.65
N LYS A 12 32.61 42.87 47.98
CA LYS A 12 33.53 42.23 48.93
C LYS A 12 33.67 40.73 48.68
N SER A 13 32.56 40.05 48.36
CA SER A 13 32.54 38.63 48.06
C SER A 13 33.28 38.34 46.75
N ILE A 14 33.04 39.13 45.70
CA ILE A 14 33.70 38.99 44.40
C ILE A 14 35.21 39.24 44.52
N VAL A 15 35.61 40.29 45.26
CA VAL A 15 37.03 40.57 45.54
C VAL A 15 37.71 39.45 46.33
N ALA A 16 36.98 38.79 47.22
CA ALA A 16 37.53 37.67 47.98
C ALA A 16 37.89 36.48 47.08
N LEU A 17 37.20 36.30 45.94
CA LEU A 17 37.41 35.17 45.02
C LEU A 17 38.82 35.17 44.39
N PHE A 18 39.41 36.32 44.12
CA PHE A 18 40.74 36.40 43.49
C PHE A 18 41.85 36.92 44.43
N LYS A 19 41.61 36.91 45.75
CA LYS A 19 42.60 37.28 46.77
C LYS A 19 43.83 36.36 46.75
N GLU A 20 43.66 35.11 46.31
CA GLU A 20 44.71 34.09 46.21
C GLU A 20 45.44 34.07 44.85
N ASN A 21 45.10 34.97 43.92
CA ASN A 21 45.79 35.08 42.64
C ASN A 21 47.19 35.69 42.83
N GLU A 22 48.26 34.97 42.47
CA GLU A 22 49.65 35.40 42.68
C GLU A 22 50.00 36.74 42.00
N LYS A 23 49.34 37.05 40.88
CA LYS A 23 49.49 38.34 40.18
C LYS A 23 48.73 39.47 40.85
N PHE A 24 47.70 39.15 41.62
CA PHE A 24 46.94 40.09 42.42
C PHE A 24 47.71 40.36 43.72
N LYS A 25 48.56 41.40 43.72
CA LYS A 25 49.40 41.84 44.87
C LYS A 25 48.54 42.32 46.06
N GLN A 26 47.77 41.42 46.66
CA GLN A 26 46.76 41.54 47.71
C GLN A 26 46.28 42.98 47.96
N THR A 27 46.89 43.69 48.89
CA THR A 27 46.46 45.04 49.30
C THR A 27 46.70 46.10 48.22
N ARG A 28 47.82 46.02 47.49
CA ARG A 28 48.14 46.96 46.40
C ARG A 28 47.29 46.71 45.17
N GLY A 29 47.11 45.44 44.80
CA GLY A 29 46.26 45.03 43.67
C GLY A 29 44.81 45.47 43.86
N LEU A 30 44.29 45.35 45.08
CA LEU A 30 42.96 45.82 45.43
C LEU A 30 42.80 47.33 45.33
N MET A 31 43.76 48.12 45.86
CA MET A 31 43.70 49.58 45.75
C MET A 31 43.75 50.04 44.29
N GLU A 32 44.60 49.42 43.47
CA GLU A 32 44.68 49.71 42.03
C GLU A 32 43.35 49.36 41.33
N LEU A 33 42.75 48.20 41.61
CA LEU A 33 41.49 47.78 41.01
C LEU A 33 40.32 48.69 41.42
N VAL A 34 40.21 49.03 42.71
CA VAL A 34 39.17 49.95 43.23
C VAL A 34 39.36 51.36 42.66
N SER A 35 40.60 51.84 42.52
CA SER A 35 40.86 53.12 41.86
C SER A 35 40.38 53.14 40.41
N ARG A 36 40.57 52.05 39.66
CA ARG A 36 40.06 51.90 38.29
C ARG A 36 38.53 51.79 38.23
N LEU A 37 37.91 51.13 39.20
CA LEU A 37 36.46 51.08 39.34
C LEU A 37 35.88 52.46 39.60
N LEU A 38 36.42 53.19 40.58
CA LEU A 38 35.98 54.55 40.91
C LEU A 38 36.15 55.51 39.73
N LYS A 39 37.23 55.36 38.95
CA LYS A 39 37.42 56.11 37.70
C LYS A 39 36.33 55.78 36.67
N SER A 40 36.01 54.50 36.49
CA SER A 40 34.94 54.06 35.57
C SER A 40 33.58 54.68 35.97
N VAL A 41 33.27 54.68 37.26
CA VAL A 41 32.05 55.30 37.81
C VAL A 41 32.06 56.82 37.61
N TRP A 42 33.21 57.48 37.81
CA TRP A 42 33.34 58.93 37.71
C TRP A 42 33.23 59.46 36.27
N GLU A 43 33.69 58.69 35.29
CA GLU A 43 33.59 59.01 33.86
C GLU A 43 32.25 58.59 33.25
N SER A 44 31.46 57.79 33.98
CA SER A 44 30.11 57.37 33.55
C SER A 44 29.10 58.51 33.67
N SER A 45 28.14 58.52 32.75
CA SER A 45 26.96 59.40 32.77
C SER A 45 25.79 58.85 33.61
N ASP A 46 25.94 57.65 34.15
CA ASP A 46 24.83 56.89 34.73
C ASP A 46 24.72 57.16 36.24
N ASP A 47 23.48 57.24 36.75
CA ASP A 47 23.21 57.48 38.18
C ASP A 47 23.46 56.20 39.00
N ILE A 48 24.68 56.06 39.53
CA ILE A 48 25.12 54.84 40.24
C ILE A 48 24.89 54.98 41.76
N TYR A 49 23.95 54.20 42.29
CA TYR A 49 23.62 54.20 43.74
C TYR A 49 24.59 53.39 44.59
N LEU A 50 25.01 52.22 44.10
CA LEU A 50 25.95 51.31 44.77
C LEU A 50 27.02 50.84 43.80
N ILE A 51 28.28 51.07 44.15
CA ILE A 51 29.41 50.74 43.28
C ILE A 51 29.70 49.23 43.40
N GLY A 52 29.43 48.49 42.33
CA GLY A 52 29.74 47.07 42.17
C GLY A 52 30.62 46.75 40.96
N ALA A 53 31.01 45.49 40.81
CA ALA A 53 31.92 45.03 39.75
C ALA A 53 31.33 45.14 38.33
N GLN A 54 30.01 45.26 38.20
CA GLN A 54 29.34 45.53 36.93
C GLN A 54 29.71 46.89 36.31
N HIS A 55 30.26 47.83 37.09
CA HIS A 55 30.58 49.19 36.64
C HIS A 55 32.03 49.36 36.15
N PHE A 56 32.81 48.28 35.97
CA PHE A 56 34.09 48.45 35.27
C PHE A 56 33.84 48.81 33.81
N ASP A 57 34.40 49.93 33.37
CA ASP A 57 34.29 50.36 31.99
C ASP A 57 35.48 49.84 31.17
N LEU A 58 35.21 48.84 30.33
CA LEU A 58 36.21 48.23 29.45
C LEU A 58 36.63 49.12 28.27
N SER A 59 35.94 50.23 28.01
CA SER A 59 36.35 51.23 27.04
C SER A 59 37.65 51.93 27.46
N LEU A 60 37.83 52.09 28.77
CA LEU A 60 39.01 52.69 29.37
C LEU A 60 40.20 51.73 29.30
N TYR A 61 41.23 52.12 28.55
CA TYR A 61 42.45 51.32 28.37
C TYR A 61 43.06 50.84 29.71
N GLU A 62 43.11 51.74 30.71
CA GLU A 62 43.70 51.42 32.01
C GLU A 62 42.91 50.38 32.81
N VAL A 63 41.59 50.34 32.65
CA VAL A 63 40.70 49.36 33.29
C VAL A 63 40.86 48.02 32.58
N ARG A 64 40.79 48.05 31.25
CA ARG A 64 40.90 46.87 30.38
C ARG A 64 42.23 46.15 30.55
N GLU A 65 43.36 46.85 30.47
CA GLU A 65 44.68 46.24 30.65
C GLU A 65 44.82 45.63 32.06
N LYS A 66 44.31 46.31 33.09
CA LYS A 66 44.41 45.80 34.46
C LYS A 66 43.62 44.50 34.64
N LEU A 67 42.42 44.44 34.09
CA LEU A 67 41.57 43.24 34.13
C LEU A 67 42.14 42.11 33.24
N ALA A 68 42.71 42.46 32.09
CA ALA A 68 43.40 41.51 31.22
C ALA A 68 44.65 40.89 31.87
N ASP A 69 45.42 41.68 32.61
CA ASP A 69 46.64 41.23 33.29
C ASP A 69 46.37 40.30 34.47
N ILE A 70 45.23 40.49 35.16
CA ILE A 70 44.80 39.63 36.26
C ILE A 70 44.22 38.32 35.72
N SER A 71 43.44 38.40 34.64
CA SER A 71 42.69 37.28 34.09
C SER A 71 43.49 36.41 33.13
N GLU A 72 44.48 36.97 32.44
CA GLU A 72 45.10 36.41 31.23
C GLU A 72 44.12 36.17 30.05
N MET A 73 42.83 36.50 30.22
CA MET A 73 41.74 36.24 29.28
C MET A 73 41.54 37.41 28.31
N ARG A 74 42.60 37.80 27.59
CA ARG A 74 42.54 38.91 26.62
C ARG A 74 41.55 38.63 25.49
N ASP A 75 41.43 37.37 25.08
CA ASP A 75 40.52 36.95 23.99
C ASP A 75 39.04 37.10 24.37
N VAL A 76 38.70 36.78 25.62
CA VAL A 76 37.35 36.96 26.17
C VAL A 76 36.93 38.42 26.13
N ILE A 77 37.82 39.32 26.57
CA ILE A 77 37.56 40.76 26.51
C ILE A 77 37.34 41.18 25.05
N ALA A 78 38.27 40.84 24.15
CA ALA A 78 38.24 41.31 22.76
C ALA A 78 37.05 40.79 21.94
N LYS A 79 36.54 39.59 22.25
CA LYS A 79 35.47 38.94 21.47
C LYS A 79 34.10 39.03 22.13
N ASP A 80 34.00 38.81 23.43
CA ASP A 80 32.71 38.72 24.11
C ASP A 80 32.29 40.01 24.79
N LEU A 81 33.23 40.81 25.29
CA LEU A 81 32.90 41.95 26.17
C LEU A 81 33.08 43.32 25.50
N TRP A 82 34.23 43.58 24.89
CA TRP A 82 34.55 44.89 24.34
C TRP A 82 35.67 44.86 23.28
N ASN A 83 35.46 45.56 22.17
CA ASN A 83 36.52 45.95 21.24
C ASN A 83 36.31 47.35 20.63
N SER A 84 37.35 47.89 19.99
CA SER A 84 37.34 49.23 19.41
C SER A 84 36.49 49.39 18.16
N THR A 85 35.95 48.30 17.62
CA THR A 85 35.10 48.28 16.42
C THR A 85 33.63 48.04 16.77
N ASP A 86 33.28 48.05 18.05
CA ASP A 86 31.94 47.73 18.59
C ASP A 86 31.36 46.41 18.10
N SER A 87 32.23 45.43 17.83
CA SER A 87 31.86 44.13 17.26
C SER A 87 31.91 42.99 18.29
N ALA A 88 32.12 43.30 19.58
CA ALA A 88 32.08 42.30 20.63
C ALA A 88 30.63 41.91 20.96
N HIS A 89 30.39 40.68 21.39
CA HIS A 89 29.02 40.17 21.59
C HIS A 89 28.17 41.03 22.54
N ALA A 90 28.72 41.40 23.71
CA ALA A 90 28.03 42.28 24.65
C ALA A 90 27.71 43.66 24.04
N GLN A 91 28.64 44.24 23.27
CA GLN A 91 28.42 45.53 22.59
C GLN A 91 27.33 45.42 21.52
N LEU A 92 27.30 44.34 20.74
CA LEU A 92 26.27 44.12 19.72
C LEU A 92 24.87 43.98 20.33
N ILE A 93 24.75 43.27 21.45
CA ILE A 93 23.49 43.14 22.19
C ILE A 93 23.03 44.50 22.70
N ASP A 94 23.93 45.23 23.37
CA ASP A 94 23.68 46.56 23.92
C ASP A 94 23.27 47.57 22.84
N LEU A 95 23.96 47.57 21.68
CA LEU A 95 23.62 48.42 20.54
C LEU A 95 22.23 48.11 19.98
N SER A 96 21.86 46.83 19.91
CA SER A 96 20.54 46.42 19.38
C SER A 96 19.38 46.90 20.27
N LYS A 97 19.60 46.97 21.59
CA LYS A 97 18.60 47.38 22.59
C LYS A 97 18.77 48.82 23.06
N SER A 98 19.79 49.53 22.58
CA SER A 98 20.18 50.88 23.02
C SER A 98 20.34 50.99 24.55
N ASN A 99 20.93 49.98 25.17
CA ASN A 99 21.21 49.92 26.62
C ASN A 99 22.67 49.49 26.88
N LYS A 100 23.04 49.27 28.15
CA LYS A 100 24.40 48.82 28.57
C LYS A 100 24.37 47.54 29.41
N TYR A 101 23.27 46.79 29.37
CA TYR A 101 23.03 45.71 30.33
C TYR A 101 23.90 44.48 30.05
N ALA A 102 24.16 44.15 28.78
CA ALA A 102 25.01 43.02 28.44
C ALA A 102 26.47 43.27 28.80
N GLN A 103 26.98 44.50 28.65
CA GLN A 103 28.30 44.88 29.14
C GLN A 103 28.41 44.78 30.67
N GLN A 104 27.40 45.25 31.40
CA GLN A 104 27.36 45.16 32.87
C GLN A 104 27.32 43.71 33.36
N VAL A 105 26.45 42.89 32.77
CA VAL A 105 26.36 41.44 33.03
C VAL A 105 27.69 40.75 32.71
N GLY A 106 28.22 40.96 31.51
CA GLY A 106 29.44 40.32 31.04
C GLY A 106 30.64 40.69 31.91
N THR A 107 30.76 41.95 32.31
CA THR A 107 31.83 42.43 33.18
C THR A 107 31.73 41.88 34.60
N LEU A 108 30.52 41.78 35.15
CA LEU A 108 30.27 41.14 36.44
C LEU A 108 30.66 39.66 36.41
N LEU A 109 30.22 38.91 35.39
CA LEU A 109 30.56 37.50 35.24
C LEU A 109 32.05 37.31 35.00
N PHE A 110 32.67 38.16 34.19
CA PHE A 110 34.11 38.11 33.95
C PHE A 110 34.92 38.31 35.23
N THR A 111 34.56 39.32 36.03
CA THR A 111 35.22 39.58 37.31
C THR A 111 34.99 38.47 38.33
N ALA A 112 33.81 37.85 38.35
CA ALA A 112 33.53 36.68 39.17
C ALA A 112 34.24 35.39 38.69
N SER A 113 34.75 35.38 37.45
CA SER A 113 35.47 34.26 36.86
C SER A 113 36.98 34.30 37.13
N LEU A 114 37.50 35.37 37.73
CA LEU A 114 38.94 35.59 37.99
C LEU A 114 39.53 34.73 39.11
N SER A 115 38.74 33.84 39.73
CA SER A 115 39.19 32.97 40.81
C SER A 115 40.17 31.90 40.32
N THR A 116 41.40 31.92 40.86
CA THR A 116 42.47 30.96 40.52
C THR A 116 42.71 29.91 41.60
N ALA A 117 41.95 29.93 42.70
CA ALA A 117 42.15 29.03 43.83
C ALA A 117 41.71 27.59 43.53
N VAL A 118 42.46 26.60 44.01
CA VAL A 118 42.18 25.16 43.84
C VAL A 118 40.86 24.83 44.55
N ASN A 119 39.87 24.32 43.80
CA ASN A 119 38.48 24.06 44.27
C ASN A 119 37.66 25.32 44.64
N SER A 120 37.98 26.48 44.08
CA SER A 120 37.10 27.64 44.22
C SER A 120 35.86 27.54 43.34
N VAL A 121 34.73 27.99 43.89
CA VAL A 121 33.48 28.13 43.15
C VAL A 121 33.67 29.24 42.11
N LYS A 122 33.79 28.87 40.83
CA LYS A 122 33.92 29.80 39.71
C LYS A 122 32.52 30.27 39.25
N GLY A 123 32.43 31.54 38.87
CA GLY A 123 31.21 32.10 38.29
C GLY A 123 30.12 32.47 39.30
N LEU A 124 28.96 32.85 38.79
CA LEU A 124 27.77 33.23 39.57
C LEU A 124 26.56 32.40 39.15
N SER A 125 25.65 32.13 40.08
CA SER A 125 24.30 31.66 39.72
C SER A 125 23.45 32.80 39.19
N ASP A 126 22.38 32.48 38.45
CA ASP A 126 21.36 33.46 37.99
C ASP A 126 20.92 34.41 39.11
N SER A 127 20.62 33.85 40.30
CA SER A 127 20.13 34.62 41.44
C SER A 127 21.20 35.58 41.97
N GLU A 128 22.44 35.11 42.15
CA GLU A 128 23.55 35.94 42.63
C GLU A 128 23.91 37.04 41.63
N MET A 129 23.86 36.74 40.33
CA MET A 129 24.08 37.71 39.27
C MET A 129 23.03 38.83 39.34
N LEU A 130 21.74 38.48 39.41
CA LEU A 130 20.66 39.46 39.49
C LEU A 130 20.72 40.28 40.78
N GLU A 131 21.04 39.66 41.92
CA GLU A 131 21.25 40.38 43.19
C GLU A 131 22.34 41.46 43.09
N CYS A 132 23.34 41.29 42.22
CA CYS A 132 24.40 42.27 42.02
C CYS A 132 24.00 43.40 41.05
N LEU A 133 23.05 43.14 40.14
CA LEU A 133 22.71 44.02 39.02
C LEU A 133 21.47 44.89 39.25
N ILE A 134 20.51 44.41 40.06
CA ILE A 134 19.26 45.14 40.30
C ILE A 134 19.53 46.46 41.01
N ASP A 135 18.93 47.53 40.49
CA ASP A 135 18.91 48.85 41.11
C ASP A 135 17.49 49.45 41.09
N PRO A 136 17.23 50.57 41.78
CA PRO A 136 15.90 51.17 41.86
C PRO A 136 15.29 51.58 40.51
N ASN A 137 16.11 51.79 39.48
CA ASN A 137 15.71 52.29 38.17
C ASN A 137 15.66 51.19 37.10
N HIS A 138 16.39 50.08 37.27
CA HIS A 138 16.51 49.00 36.29
C HIS A 138 15.98 47.67 36.83
N GLN A 139 15.13 47.00 36.05
CA GLN A 139 14.45 45.78 36.47
C GLN A 139 15.27 44.51 36.22
N ALA A 140 15.05 43.49 37.03
CA ALA A 140 15.70 42.18 36.90
C ALA A 140 15.44 41.49 35.55
N SER A 141 14.29 41.75 34.93
CA SER A 141 13.91 41.19 33.62
C SER A 141 14.91 41.58 32.54
N ASP A 142 15.30 42.85 32.51
CA ASP A 142 16.12 43.39 31.42
C ASP A 142 17.53 42.81 31.44
N PHE A 143 18.08 42.63 32.65
CA PHE A 143 19.36 41.94 32.85
C PHE A 143 19.28 40.45 32.54
N ARG A 144 18.17 39.78 32.87
CA ARG A 144 17.97 38.36 32.55
C ARG A 144 17.89 38.13 31.05
N ASP A 145 17.22 39.02 30.31
CA ASP A 145 17.12 38.94 28.85
C ASP A 145 18.49 39.20 28.20
N ALA A 146 19.23 40.21 28.68
CA ALA A 146 20.59 40.50 28.21
C ALA A 146 21.55 39.33 28.49
N PHE A 147 21.47 38.73 29.69
CA PHE A 147 22.24 37.54 30.04
C PHE A 147 21.90 36.35 29.14
N THR A 148 20.61 36.09 28.89
CA THR A 148 20.16 34.98 28.03
C THR A 148 20.68 35.14 26.60
N GLU A 149 20.68 36.36 26.06
CA GLU A 149 21.26 36.65 24.74
C GLU A 149 22.79 36.53 24.71
N LEU A 150 23.45 37.02 25.75
CA LEU A 150 24.91 36.90 25.89
C LEU A 150 25.32 35.42 25.99
N HIS A 151 24.59 34.62 26.78
CA HIS A 151 24.84 33.19 26.92
C HIS A 151 24.68 32.42 25.61
N LYS A 152 23.79 32.86 24.72
CA LYS A 152 23.61 32.25 23.38
C LYS A 152 24.72 32.60 22.39
N THR A 153 25.39 33.75 22.56
CA THR A 153 26.28 34.32 21.54
C THR A 153 27.76 34.33 21.93
N ALA A 154 28.07 34.42 23.23
CA ALA A 154 29.43 34.45 23.74
C ALA A 154 30.22 33.19 23.35
N TRP A 155 31.51 33.35 23.08
CA TRP A 155 32.40 32.27 22.69
C TRP A 155 33.11 31.60 23.86
N TYR A 156 33.23 32.30 24.98
CA TYR A 156 34.04 31.89 26.13
C TYR A 156 33.24 31.75 27.42
N LEU A 157 31.92 31.92 27.37
CA LEU A 157 31.04 31.70 28.51
C LEU A 157 30.69 30.21 28.61
N HIS A 158 30.85 29.66 29.81
CA HIS A 158 30.58 28.28 30.19
C HIS A 158 29.67 28.22 31.40
N GLU A 159 28.99 27.09 31.56
CA GLU A 159 28.12 26.81 32.70
C GLU A 159 28.62 25.54 33.43
N THR A 160 28.64 25.59 34.76
CA THR A 160 28.94 24.40 35.59
C THR A 160 27.72 23.49 35.70
N GLN A 161 27.92 22.24 36.15
CA GLN A 161 26.80 21.31 36.43
C GLN A 161 25.81 21.84 37.49
N GLU A 162 26.24 22.79 38.32
CA GLU A 162 25.43 23.43 39.37
C GLU A 162 24.69 24.68 38.86
N GLY A 163 24.77 25.00 37.57
CA GLY A 163 24.10 26.15 36.96
C GLY A 163 24.79 27.50 37.20
N ARG A 164 26.13 27.48 37.37
CA ARG A 164 26.91 28.72 37.57
C ARG A 164 27.61 29.10 36.28
N SER A 165 27.43 30.35 35.85
CA SER A 165 28.02 30.89 34.62
C SER A 165 29.37 31.55 34.89
N TYR A 166 30.37 31.21 34.08
CA TYR A 166 31.74 31.74 34.18
C TYR A 166 32.41 31.84 32.81
N PHE A 167 33.39 32.73 32.70
CA PHE A 167 34.26 32.83 31.53
C PHE A 167 35.52 31.99 31.72
N ASP A 168 35.97 31.35 30.65
CA ASP A 168 37.23 30.60 30.60
C ASP A 168 38.00 30.91 29.31
N HIS A 169 39.30 30.60 29.27
CA HIS A 169 40.13 30.76 28.08
C HIS A 169 39.75 29.80 26.95
N GLN A 170 39.10 28.68 27.28
CA GLN A 170 38.72 27.68 26.28
C GLN A 170 37.45 28.12 25.55
N GLU A 171 37.45 27.97 24.23
CA GLU A 171 36.25 28.19 23.41
C GLU A 171 35.15 27.18 23.78
N ASN A 172 33.91 27.68 23.92
CA ASN A 172 32.74 26.88 24.21
C ASN A 172 32.28 26.07 22.98
N LEU A 173 31.30 25.20 23.20
CA LEU A 173 30.77 24.32 22.16
C LEU A 173 30.22 25.13 20.97
N THR A 174 29.51 26.22 21.23
CA THR A 174 28.95 27.12 20.19
C THR A 174 30.03 27.65 19.25
N LYS A 175 31.17 28.12 19.77
CA LYS A 175 32.28 28.58 18.93
C LYS A 175 32.95 27.44 18.16
N LYS A 176 33.17 26.29 18.80
CA LYS A 176 33.72 25.11 18.11
C LYS A 176 32.84 24.69 16.93
N LEU A 177 31.53 24.65 17.13
CA LEU A 177 30.54 24.35 16.08
C LEU A 177 30.59 25.39 14.95
N GLN A 178 30.62 26.69 15.28
CA GLN A 178 30.75 27.74 14.27
C GLN A 178 32.05 27.61 13.47
N GLY A 179 33.18 27.38 14.15
CA GLY A 179 34.48 27.21 13.50
C GLY A 179 34.53 26.00 12.57
N TYR A 180 33.86 24.90 12.91
CA TYR A 180 33.74 23.74 12.03
C TYR A 180 32.77 23.97 10.87
N ALA A 181 31.68 24.72 11.09
CA ALA A 181 30.74 25.10 10.04
C ALA A 181 31.41 25.98 8.96
N GLU A 182 32.17 27.00 9.38
CA GLU A 182 32.89 27.90 8.48
C GLU A 182 34.02 27.21 7.70
N LYS A 183 34.65 26.18 8.29
CA LYS A 183 35.72 25.39 7.66
C LYS A 183 35.21 24.16 6.90
N ALA A 184 33.89 23.98 6.79
CA ALA A 184 33.30 22.80 6.15
C ALA A 184 33.60 22.81 4.63
N PRO A 185 34.19 21.74 4.07
CA PRO A 185 34.40 21.64 2.62
C PRO A 185 33.06 21.57 1.88
N GLN A 186 32.88 22.40 0.83
CA GLN A 186 31.61 22.48 0.10
C GLN A 186 31.14 21.12 -0.44
N ASN A 187 32.04 20.29 -0.98
CA ASN A 187 31.69 18.96 -1.49
C ASN A 187 31.05 18.06 -0.43
N LYS A 188 31.49 18.17 0.84
CA LYS A 188 30.93 17.38 1.96
C LYS A 188 29.56 17.89 2.38
N VAL A 189 29.35 19.21 2.31
CA VAL A 189 28.06 19.85 2.56
C VAL A 189 27.05 19.43 1.48
N ASP A 190 27.45 19.45 0.20
CA ASP A 190 26.61 19.03 -0.92
C ASP A 190 26.26 17.53 -0.85
N GLU A 191 27.22 16.67 -0.48
CA GLU A 191 26.98 15.25 -0.19
C GLU A 191 25.94 15.05 0.92
N LEU A 192 26.05 15.83 2.01
CA LEU A 192 25.10 15.77 3.13
C LEU A 192 23.70 16.19 2.70
N ILE A 193 23.58 17.29 1.95
CA ILE A 193 22.31 17.77 1.40
C ILE A 193 21.68 16.69 0.51
N ARG A 194 22.45 16.10 -0.42
CA ARG A 194 21.97 15.03 -1.30
C ARG A 194 21.49 13.81 -0.51
N HIS A 195 22.25 13.37 0.47
CA HIS A 195 21.88 12.23 1.32
C HIS A 195 20.57 12.49 2.06
N GLN A 196 20.42 13.66 2.67
CA GLN A 196 19.22 14.00 3.42
C GLN A 196 17.99 14.15 2.51
N LEU A 197 18.13 14.82 1.36
CA LEU A 197 17.04 14.92 0.39
C LEU A 197 16.59 13.54 -0.13
N ASN A 198 17.52 12.62 -0.33
CA ASN A 198 17.21 11.24 -0.71
C ASN A 198 16.39 10.52 0.37
N GLU A 199 16.76 10.66 1.65
CA GLU A 199 16.03 10.04 2.75
C GLU A 199 14.66 10.69 2.98
N MET A 200 14.56 12.02 2.91
CA MET A 200 13.30 12.76 3.10
C MET A 200 12.23 12.42 2.05
N TYR A 201 12.65 12.23 0.78
CA TYR A 201 11.76 11.96 -0.35
C TYR A 201 11.87 10.52 -0.86
N LYS A 202 12.26 9.59 0.00
CA LYS A 202 12.40 8.18 -0.36
C LYS A 202 11.05 7.56 -0.78
N PRO A 203 10.96 6.92 -1.97
CA PRO A 203 9.71 6.33 -2.43
C PRO A 203 9.42 5.02 -1.68
N THR A 204 8.42 5.04 -0.80
CA THR A 204 7.99 3.90 0.01
C THR A 204 6.87 3.13 -0.71
N THR A 205 5.87 3.85 -1.22
CA THR A 205 4.69 3.30 -1.92
C THR A 205 4.89 3.22 -3.44
N LYS A 206 5.79 4.06 -3.99
CA LYS A 206 6.11 4.18 -5.42
C LYS A 206 4.92 4.59 -6.28
N GLU A 207 3.90 5.21 -5.69
CA GLU A 207 2.69 5.63 -6.41
C GLU A 207 2.96 6.83 -7.33
N ALA A 208 3.68 7.83 -6.83
CA ALA A 208 3.99 9.06 -7.57
C ALA A 208 5.25 8.92 -8.45
N TYR A 209 6.32 8.36 -7.90
CA TYR A 209 7.62 8.19 -8.57
C TYR A 209 8.35 6.93 -8.04
N GLU A 210 9.25 6.38 -8.83
CA GLU A 210 9.98 5.15 -8.50
C GLU A 210 11.33 5.43 -7.84
N ARG A 211 11.94 6.56 -8.20
CA ARG A 211 13.27 6.99 -7.74
C ARG A 211 13.28 8.49 -7.48
N VAL A 212 14.07 8.92 -6.50
CA VAL A 212 14.42 10.32 -6.28
C VAL A 212 15.88 10.54 -6.67
N LEU A 213 16.14 11.64 -7.36
CA LEU A 213 17.48 12.10 -7.73
C LEU A 213 17.67 13.52 -7.19
N PRO A 214 18.41 13.69 -6.07
CA PRO A 214 18.68 14.99 -5.50
C PRO A 214 19.89 15.66 -6.17
N LEU A 215 19.68 16.85 -6.73
CA LEU A 215 20.71 17.65 -7.43
C LEU A 215 21.54 16.81 -8.42
N PRO A 216 20.89 16.11 -9.38
CA PRO A 216 21.57 15.22 -10.32
C PRO A 216 22.23 15.99 -11.45
N GLU A 217 23.17 15.32 -12.12
CA GLU A 217 23.62 15.74 -13.44
C GLU A 217 22.53 15.43 -14.49
N MET A 218 22.48 16.24 -15.56
CA MET A 218 21.41 16.11 -16.56
C MET A 218 21.47 14.77 -17.31
N ASP A 219 22.67 14.22 -17.51
CA ASP A 219 22.86 12.92 -18.18
C ASP A 219 22.32 11.76 -17.31
N GLU A 220 22.55 11.83 -15.99
CA GLU A 220 21.98 10.87 -15.03
C GLU A 220 20.45 10.95 -15.01
N ALA A 221 19.90 12.17 -15.01
CA ALA A 221 18.47 12.39 -15.06
C ALA A 221 17.84 11.80 -16.34
N ASP A 222 18.41 12.01 -17.52
CA ASP A 222 17.90 11.46 -18.79
C ASP A 222 17.93 9.93 -18.79
N ALA A 223 19.01 9.33 -18.30
CA ALA A 223 19.11 7.88 -18.18
C ALA A 223 18.02 7.29 -17.24
N ALA A 224 17.76 7.95 -16.11
CA ALA A 224 16.75 7.48 -15.16
C ALA A 224 15.32 7.63 -15.72
N ILE A 225 15.00 8.72 -16.42
CA ILE A 225 13.68 8.98 -17.03
C ILE A 225 13.32 7.97 -18.12
N LYS A 226 14.32 7.40 -18.81
CA LYS A 226 14.11 6.31 -19.77
C LYS A 226 13.58 5.04 -19.10
N THR A 227 13.98 4.79 -17.85
CA THR A 227 13.60 3.56 -17.12
C THR A 227 12.24 3.66 -16.43
N GLY A 228 11.91 4.79 -15.81
CA GLY A 228 10.69 4.94 -15.00
C GLY A 228 10.39 6.39 -14.64
N ARG A 229 9.39 6.60 -13.77
CA ARG A 229 9.04 7.94 -13.25
C ARG A 229 10.02 8.37 -12.17
N VAL A 230 10.58 9.57 -12.29
CA VAL A 230 11.65 10.06 -11.41
C VAL A 230 11.32 11.43 -10.84
N LEU A 231 11.56 11.60 -9.54
CA LEU A 231 11.56 12.89 -8.85
C LEU A 231 12.95 13.51 -8.94
N LEU A 232 13.08 14.63 -9.64
CA LEU A 232 14.29 15.44 -9.71
C LEU A 232 14.19 16.59 -8.72
N ILE A 233 15.11 16.70 -7.77
CA ILE A 233 15.18 17.85 -6.87
C ILE A 233 16.27 18.78 -7.42
N ILE A 234 15.87 19.97 -7.90
CA ILE A 234 16.76 20.89 -8.61
C ILE A 234 16.80 22.22 -7.88
N SER A 235 17.99 22.81 -7.78
CA SER A 235 18.20 24.09 -7.13
C SER A 235 17.39 25.20 -7.81
N PRO A 236 16.71 26.06 -7.05
CA PRO A 236 15.97 27.19 -7.61
C PRO A 236 16.93 28.23 -8.22
N ASP A 237 16.60 28.75 -9.40
CA ASP A 237 17.35 29.82 -10.11
C ASP A 237 16.58 31.16 -10.12
N GLY A 238 15.50 31.26 -9.33
CA GLY A 238 14.59 32.41 -9.29
C GLY A 238 13.62 32.49 -10.47
N LYS A 239 13.65 31.52 -11.41
CA LYS A 239 12.65 31.36 -12.48
C LYS A 239 11.81 30.12 -12.22
N THR A 240 10.52 30.19 -12.52
CA THR A 240 9.60 29.06 -12.41
C THR A 240 8.94 28.78 -13.76
N PRO A 241 9.26 27.67 -14.45
CA PRO A 241 10.30 26.67 -14.14
C PRO A 241 11.75 27.18 -14.33
N PRO A 242 12.75 26.57 -13.68
CA PRO A 242 14.15 26.89 -13.92
C PRO A 242 14.55 26.70 -15.38
N GLU A 243 15.51 27.50 -15.87
CA GLU A 243 15.87 27.51 -17.29
C GLU A 243 16.51 26.18 -17.72
N ILE A 244 17.31 25.59 -16.83
CA ILE A 244 17.93 24.28 -17.00
C ILE A 244 16.84 23.20 -17.17
N VAL A 245 15.81 23.25 -16.32
CA VAL A 245 14.69 22.31 -16.34
C VAL A 245 13.87 22.45 -17.62
N SER A 246 13.64 23.68 -18.06
CA SER A 246 12.88 23.96 -19.29
C SER A 246 13.57 23.40 -20.53
N ARG A 247 14.87 23.69 -20.68
CA ARG A 247 15.68 23.17 -21.80
C ARG A 247 15.78 21.66 -21.78
N PHE A 248 15.96 21.09 -20.59
CA PHE A 248 15.99 19.64 -20.40
C PHE A 248 14.66 19.01 -20.82
N PHE A 249 13.53 19.55 -20.35
CA PHE A 249 12.19 19.05 -20.66
C PHE A 249 11.85 19.07 -22.16
N ASP A 250 12.28 20.10 -22.89
CA ASP A 250 12.04 20.22 -24.33
C ASP A 250 12.72 19.11 -25.14
N GLY A 251 13.91 18.67 -24.70
CA GLY A 251 14.69 17.61 -25.35
C GLY A 251 14.26 16.17 -25.00
N LEU A 252 13.40 15.98 -24.01
CA LEU A 252 13.00 14.64 -23.56
C LEU A 252 11.97 13.98 -24.48
N ILE A 253 12.13 12.66 -24.66
CA ILE A 253 11.15 11.81 -25.34
C ILE A 253 10.04 11.40 -24.34
N ASN A 254 10.42 10.92 -23.16
CA ASN A 254 9.50 10.47 -22.11
C ASN A 254 9.08 11.63 -21.19
N LYS A 255 8.46 12.66 -21.78
CA LYS A 255 8.06 13.89 -21.07
C LYS A 255 7.12 13.63 -19.91
N ASN A 256 6.33 12.55 -19.94
CA ASN A 256 5.37 12.24 -18.87
C ASN A 256 6.02 11.55 -17.66
N ASN A 257 7.31 11.21 -17.69
CA ASN A 257 7.99 10.54 -16.57
C ASN A 257 8.71 11.49 -15.61
N VAL A 258 8.68 12.80 -15.87
CA VAL A 258 9.41 13.79 -15.10
C VAL A 258 8.53 14.38 -14.01
N LEU A 259 9.05 14.39 -12.78
CA LEU A 259 8.53 15.17 -11.68
C LEU A 259 9.68 16.02 -11.15
N VAL A 260 9.52 17.33 -11.06
CA VAL A 260 10.58 18.21 -10.54
C VAL A 260 10.12 18.87 -9.26
N LEU A 261 10.98 18.88 -8.26
CA LEU A 261 10.82 19.65 -7.03
C LEU A 261 11.86 20.78 -7.04
N THR A 262 11.39 22.01 -6.95
CA THR A 262 12.18 23.25 -6.97
C THR A 262 11.54 24.24 -6.00
N GLY A 263 12.10 25.44 -5.87
CA GLY A 263 11.41 26.57 -5.23
C GLY A 263 11.43 27.84 -6.04
N GLU A 264 10.79 28.88 -5.50
CA GLU A 264 10.77 30.23 -6.09
C GLU A 264 11.92 31.11 -5.59
N LYS A 265 12.33 30.94 -4.33
CA LYS A 265 13.35 31.78 -3.69
C LYS A 265 14.76 31.23 -3.93
N SER A 266 15.68 32.10 -4.32
CA SER A 266 17.13 31.85 -4.39
C SER A 266 17.74 31.76 -2.98
N SER A 267 17.30 30.80 -2.15
CA SER A 267 17.75 30.61 -0.76
C SER A 267 18.69 29.42 -0.58
N MET A 268 19.37 28.98 -1.64
CA MET A 268 20.39 27.92 -1.56
C MET A 268 21.53 28.27 -0.59
N ALA A 269 21.84 29.56 -0.42
CA ALA A 269 22.83 30.01 0.56
C ALA A 269 22.42 29.69 2.01
N ASP A 270 21.13 29.81 2.33
CA ASP A 270 20.60 29.53 3.67
C ASP A 270 20.60 28.02 3.93
N LEU A 271 20.24 27.22 2.92
CA LEU A 271 20.34 25.76 2.98
C LEU A 271 21.78 25.28 3.21
N ASN A 272 22.75 25.89 2.52
CA ASN A 272 24.16 25.57 2.70
C ASN A 272 24.64 25.88 4.13
N LYS A 273 24.23 27.02 4.70
CA LYS A 273 24.56 27.36 6.10
C LYS A 273 23.95 26.36 7.08
N ALA A 274 22.68 26.01 6.92
CA ALA A 274 22.02 25.01 7.76
C ALA A 274 22.73 23.64 7.67
N ALA A 275 23.12 23.22 6.46
CA ALA A 275 23.88 21.99 6.26
C ALA A 275 25.29 22.04 6.89
N GLN A 276 25.97 23.20 6.85
CA GLN A 276 27.26 23.40 7.53
C GLN A 276 27.14 23.23 9.05
N HIS A 277 26.04 23.71 9.66
CA HIS A 277 25.77 23.51 11.09
C HIS A 277 25.55 22.03 11.44
N VAL A 278 24.79 21.29 10.63
CA VAL A 278 24.62 19.82 10.82
C VAL A 278 25.94 19.09 10.64
N TYR A 279 26.77 19.48 9.66
CA TYR A 279 28.11 18.92 9.47
C TYR A 279 29.01 19.18 10.68
N ALA A 280 28.99 20.40 11.21
CA ALA A 280 29.78 20.77 12.38
C ALA A 280 29.44 19.91 13.60
N VAL A 281 28.14 19.72 13.87
CA VAL A 281 27.69 18.86 14.97
C VAL A 281 28.14 17.41 14.77
N LYS A 282 27.93 16.83 13.58
CA LYS A 282 28.40 15.46 13.30
C LYS A 282 29.90 15.29 13.49
N LYS A 283 30.69 16.33 13.21
CA LYS A 283 32.14 16.28 13.43
C LYS A 283 32.48 16.31 14.93
N VAL A 284 31.84 17.19 15.69
CA VAL A 284 32.05 17.29 17.14
C VAL A 284 31.51 16.07 17.89
N ASP A 285 30.43 15.47 17.41
CA ASP A 285 29.84 14.23 17.96
C ASP A 285 30.84 13.07 17.95
N ASN A 286 31.69 12.98 16.91
CA ASN A 286 32.77 11.99 16.85
C ASN A 286 33.94 12.30 17.82
N GLU A 287 34.07 13.53 18.31
CA GLU A 287 35.16 13.98 19.19
C GLU A 287 34.77 13.92 20.69
N ILE A 288 33.47 14.02 21.01
CA ILE A 288 32.95 14.09 22.38
C ILE A 288 32.34 12.76 22.82
N SER A 289 32.92 12.14 23.86
CA SER A 289 32.40 10.91 24.47
C SER A 289 31.11 11.14 25.28
N GLU A 290 30.30 10.09 25.46
CA GLU A 290 29.02 10.13 26.18
C GLU A 290 29.12 10.65 27.64
N SER A 291 30.27 10.48 28.29
CA SER A 291 30.52 10.95 29.66
C SER A 291 30.88 12.44 29.78
N HIS A 292 30.97 13.16 28.66
CA HIS A 292 31.43 14.55 28.66
C HIS A 292 30.34 15.51 29.19
N PRO A 293 30.68 16.50 30.04
CA PRO A 293 29.71 17.46 30.59
C PRO A 293 28.87 18.20 29.53
N GLN A 294 29.47 18.50 28.37
CA GLN A 294 28.80 19.19 27.24
C GLN A 294 27.97 18.28 26.32
N ARG A 295 27.82 16.99 26.64
CA ARG A 295 27.09 16.04 25.79
C ARG A 295 25.62 16.40 25.63
N LYS A 296 24.95 16.77 26.73
CA LYS A 296 23.54 17.18 26.71
C LYS A 296 23.31 18.40 25.82
N GLU A 297 24.18 19.41 25.95
CA GLU A 297 24.12 20.62 25.12
C GLU A 297 24.34 20.28 23.63
N LEU A 298 25.27 19.37 23.31
CA LEU A 298 25.48 18.91 21.94
C LEU A 298 24.25 18.21 21.36
N ASP A 299 23.62 17.30 22.10
CA ASP A 299 22.43 16.57 21.65
C ASP A 299 21.24 17.53 21.40
N GLU A 300 21.06 18.53 22.27
CA GLU A 300 20.06 19.59 22.08
C GLU A 300 20.34 20.43 20.82
N LYS A 301 21.60 20.84 20.62
CA LYS A 301 22.02 21.58 19.42
C LYS A 301 21.90 20.73 18.15
N GLN A 302 22.16 19.42 18.24
CA GLN A 302 21.97 18.49 17.13
C GLN A 302 20.51 18.45 16.70
N ALA A 303 19.60 18.21 17.63
CA ALA A 303 18.17 18.18 17.35
C ALA A 303 17.68 19.52 16.76
N GLN A 304 18.17 20.64 17.31
CA GLN A 304 17.86 21.98 16.81
C GLN A 304 18.33 22.16 15.35
N TYR A 305 19.61 21.90 15.05
CA TYR A 305 20.14 22.09 13.70
C TYR A 305 19.57 21.12 12.67
N GLU A 306 19.24 19.88 13.07
CA GLU A 306 18.54 18.94 12.20
C GLU A 306 17.11 19.44 11.88
N HIS A 307 16.39 19.97 12.87
CA HIS A 307 15.07 20.55 12.67
C HIS A 307 15.11 21.82 11.80
N ASP A 308 16.06 22.72 12.07
CA ASP A 308 16.27 23.94 11.29
C ASP A 308 16.63 23.61 9.84
N PHE A 309 17.47 22.58 9.63
CA PHE A 309 17.82 22.09 8.30
C PHE A 309 16.60 21.54 7.56
N GLN A 310 15.79 20.69 8.18
CA GLN A 310 14.55 20.17 7.58
C GLN A 310 13.58 21.29 7.24
N THR A 311 13.38 22.25 8.14
CA THR A 311 12.51 23.41 7.91
C THR A 311 13.02 24.25 6.74
N THR A 312 14.33 24.48 6.67
CA THR A 312 14.96 25.22 5.56
C THR A 312 14.80 24.49 4.23
N VAL A 313 14.96 23.16 4.20
CA VAL A 313 14.70 22.33 3.00
C VAL A 313 13.28 22.53 2.49
N LEU A 314 12.29 22.48 3.38
CA LEU A 314 10.87 22.64 2.99
C LEU A 314 10.55 24.04 2.47
N VAL A 315 11.23 25.08 2.98
CA VAL A 315 11.08 26.46 2.50
C VAL A 315 11.78 26.69 1.17
N VAL A 316 12.92 26.04 0.94
CA VAL A 316 13.69 26.15 -0.32
C VAL A 316 13.04 25.35 -1.44
N PHE A 317 12.40 24.22 -1.13
CA PHE A 317 11.76 23.33 -2.09
C PHE A 317 10.24 23.29 -1.88
N ASP A 318 9.56 24.37 -2.30
CA ASP A 318 8.13 24.57 -2.07
C ASP A 318 7.26 24.33 -3.32
N LYS A 319 7.84 24.14 -4.50
CA LYS A 319 7.12 23.99 -5.77
C LYS A 319 7.39 22.67 -6.47
N LEU A 320 6.30 21.98 -6.78
CA LEU A 320 6.26 20.79 -7.60
C LEU A 320 5.94 21.16 -9.04
N LEU A 321 6.77 20.73 -9.99
CA LEU A 321 6.53 20.86 -11.42
C LEU A 321 6.20 19.50 -12.01
N PHE A 322 5.10 19.41 -12.74
CA PHE A 322 4.71 18.20 -13.46
C PHE A 322 4.27 18.49 -14.89
N PRO A 323 4.45 17.53 -15.82
CA PRO A 323 4.13 17.69 -17.23
C PRO A 323 2.64 17.76 -17.47
N ARG A 324 2.21 18.79 -18.21
CA ARG A 324 0.84 18.94 -18.68
C ARG A 324 0.84 19.49 -20.10
N ASN A 325 -0.17 19.09 -20.87
CA ASN A 325 -0.43 19.71 -22.17
C ASN A 325 -1.42 20.86 -21.99
N GLU A 326 -1.00 22.08 -22.31
CA GLU A 326 -1.86 23.27 -22.37
C GLU A 326 -1.90 23.78 -23.81
N GLN A 327 -3.11 23.86 -24.37
CA GLN A 327 -3.35 24.37 -25.73
C GLN A 327 -2.46 23.70 -26.82
N GLY A 328 -2.19 22.40 -26.68
CA GLY A 328 -1.41 21.63 -27.65
C GLY A 328 0.10 21.72 -27.49
N LYS A 329 0.61 22.47 -26.50
CA LYS A 329 2.04 22.51 -26.14
C LYS A 329 2.28 21.81 -24.82
N ASP A 330 3.32 20.99 -24.77
CA ASP A 330 3.78 20.36 -23.54
C ASP A 330 4.53 21.39 -22.70
N ARG A 331 4.07 21.62 -21.46
CA ARG A 331 4.70 22.53 -20.51
C ARG A 331 4.73 21.90 -19.13
N LEU A 332 5.68 22.35 -18.32
CA LEU A 332 5.71 22.03 -16.90
C LEU A 332 4.82 23.02 -16.17
N ARG A 333 3.84 22.50 -15.44
CA ARG A 333 2.96 23.30 -14.59
C ARG A 333 3.48 23.26 -13.16
N ASP A 334 3.56 24.42 -12.53
CA ASP A 334 3.91 24.55 -11.13
C ASP A 334 2.70 24.39 -10.20
N LYS A 335 2.95 23.81 -9.04
CA LYS A 335 2.01 23.66 -7.94
C LYS A 335 2.77 23.74 -6.62
N VAL A 336 2.23 24.52 -5.68
CA VAL A 336 2.81 24.62 -4.34
C VAL A 336 2.58 23.31 -3.57
N LEU A 337 3.61 22.83 -2.88
CA LEU A 337 3.56 21.66 -2.02
C LEU A 337 2.62 21.92 -0.82
N ASP A 338 1.80 20.93 -0.50
CA ASP A 338 0.91 21.00 0.65
C ASP A 338 1.72 20.98 1.96
N SER A 339 1.64 22.05 2.76
CA SER A 339 2.38 22.19 4.02
C SER A 339 1.74 21.46 5.21
N THR A 340 0.59 20.80 5.01
CA THR A 340 -0.14 20.14 6.10
C THR A 340 0.44 18.75 6.40
N TYR A 341 1.23 18.65 7.47
CA TYR A 341 1.77 17.39 7.98
C TYR A 341 1.17 17.04 9.35
N PRO A 342 0.72 15.80 9.59
CA PRO A 342 0.24 15.37 10.90
C PRO A 342 1.41 15.30 11.89
N SER A 343 1.28 15.98 13.04
CA SER A 343 2.35 16.10 14.05
C SER A 343 2.77 14.78 14.71
N ASN A 344 2.06 13.68 14.47
CA ASN A 344 2.24 12.38 15.15
C ASN A 344 3.09 11.36 14.36
N GLU A 345 3.57 11.70 13.16
CA GLU A 345 4.33 10.76 12.32
C GLU A 345 5.69 11.34 11.90
N SER A 346 6.66 10.46 11.63
CA SER A 346 7.94 10.84 11.00
C SER A 346 7.68 11.44 9.62
N TYR A 347 8.41 12.49 9.24
CA TYR A 347 8.25 13.16 7.95
C TYR A 347 8.39 12.20 6.75
N ASN A 348 7.43 12.22 5.83
CA ASN A 348 7.39 11.42 4.61
C ASN A 348 7.06 12.33 3.41
N GLY A 349 8.08 12.70 2.65
CA GLY A 349 7.94 13.57 1.49
C GLY A 349 7.14 12.96 0.34
N GLU A 350 7.14 11.63 0.18
CA GLU A 350 6.36 10.96 -0.87
C GLU A 350 4.86 11.15 -0.64
N ARG A 351 4.37 11.00 0.60
CA ARG A 351 2.96 11.23 0.94
C ARG A 351 2.52 12.67 0.66
N GLN A 352 3.38 13.64 0.96
CA GLN A 352 3.13 15.05 0.68
C GLN A 352 2.97 15.29 -0.83
N ILE A 353 3.85 14.68 -1.63
CA ILE A 353 3.80 14.75 -3.10
C ILE A 353 2.54 14.05 -3.63
N ILE A 354 2.19 12.87 -3.14
CA ILE A 354 0.97 12.15 -3.55
C ILE A 354 -0.26 13.01 -3.30
N LYS A 355 -0.40 13.57 -2.09
CA LYS A 355 -1.53 14.46 -1.73
C LYS A 355 -1.59 15.72 -2.59
N THR A 356 -0.43 16.27 -2.95
CA THR A 356 -0.32 17.41 -3.85
C THR A 356 -0.71 17.03 -5.29
N LEU A 357 -0.44 15.80 -5.74
CA LEU A 357 -0.77 15.34 -7.09
C LEU A 357 -2.22 14.84 -7.25
N THR A 358 -2.89 14.45 -6.16
CA THR A 358 -4.29 14.01 -6.16
C THR A 358 -5.30 15.16 -6.01
N SER A 359 -4.86 16.33 -5.55
CA SER A 359 -5.69 17.54 -5.45
C SER A 359 -5.76 18.29 -6.78
N ASP A 360 -6.85 19.04 -7.03
CA ASP A 360 -7.03 19.78 -8.29
C ASP A 360 -5.85 20.75 -8.53
N PRO A 361 -5.26 20.78 -9.74
CA PRO A 361 -5.49 19.87 -10.87
C PRO A 361 -4.96 18.45 -10.65
N ILE A 362 -5.81 17.45 -10.82
CA ILE A 362 -5.44 16.05 -10.59
C ILE A 362 -4.48 15.56 -11.68
N LYS A 363 -3.28 15.13 -11.26
CA LYS A 363 -2.31 14.46 -12.13
C LYS A 363 -2.18 12.98 -11.79
N LEU A 364 -2.28 12.60 -10.51
CA LEU A 364 -2.18 11.21 -10.04
C LEU A 364 -3.54 10.67 -9.61
N TYR A 365 -3.92 9.49 -10.09
CA TYR A 365 -5.13 8.78 -9.67
C TYR A 365 -4.76 7.51 -8.91
N THR A 366 -5.02 7.49 -7.61
CA THR A 366 -4.80 6.32 -6.75
C THR A 366 -5.99 5.36 -6.78
N GLN A 367 -7.22 5.90 -6.79
CA GLN A 367 -8.47 5.13 -6.89
C GLN A 367 -8.90 4.98 -8.35
N ILE A 368 -8.54 3.86 -8.98
CA ILE A 368 -8.77 3.60 -10.40
C ILE A 368 -10.25 3.25 -10.68
N THR A 369 -10.86 2.45 -9.82
CA THR A 369 -12.23 1.94 -9.99
C THR A 369 -13.30 3.01 -9.87
N GLU A 370 -13.13 3.97 -8.94
CA GLU A 370 -14.03 5.11 -8.79
C GLU A 370 -13.94 6.08 -9.98
N ASN A 371 -12.74 6.23 -10.54
CA ASN A 371 -12.45 7.17 -11.64
C ASN A 371 -12.36 6.51 -13.01
N PHE A 372 -12.91 5.29 -13.14
CA PHE A 372 -12.76 4.46 -14.33
C PHE A 372 -13.17 5.19 -15.62
N ASP A 373 -14.34 5.85 -15.63
CA ASP A 373 -14.86 6.50 -16.84
C ASP A 373 -13.97 7.66 -17.32
N ALA A 374 -13.45 8.46 -16.38
CA ALA A 374 -12.55 9.57 -16.70
C ALA A 374 -11.18 9.07 -17.20
N LEU A 375 -10.62 8.05 -16.56
CA LEU A 375 -9.36 7.43 -16.95
C LEU A 375 -9.47 6.73 -18.31
N LYS A 376 -10.59 6.05 -18.56
CA LYS A 376 -10.90 5.40 -19.83
C LYS A 376 -10.99 6.42 -20.97
N ALA A 377 -11.73 7.52 -20.79
CA ALA A 377 -11.82 8.57 -21.79
C ALA A 377 -10.44 9.16 -22.14
N ARG A 378 -9.58 9.35 -21.13
CA ARG A 378 -8.19 9.80 -21.33
C ARG A 378 -7.34 8.75 -22.04
N ALA A 379 -7.44 7.48 -21.66
CA ALA A 379 -6.72 6.37 -22.30
C ALA A 379 -7.11 6.21 -23.77
N ASP A 380 -8.41 6.27 -24.08
CA ASP A 380 -8.92 6.21 -25.45
C ASP A 380 -8.38 7.37 -26.31
N GLN A 381 -8.42 8.60 -25.77
CA GLN A 381 -7.96 9.79 -26.48
C GLN A 381 -6.43 9.81 -26.65
N CYS A 382 -5.67 9.48 -25.61
CA CYS A 382 -4.23 9.68 -25.56
C CYS A 382 -3.42 8.46 -26.06
N LEU A 383 -3.89 7.24 -25.76
CA LEU A 383 -3.13 6.02 -26.01
C LEU A 383 -3.58 5.33 -27.31
N PHE A 384 -4.90 5.13 -27.45
CA PHE A 384 -5.46 4.49 -28.64
C PHE A 384 -5.63 5.46 -29.82
N ALA A 385 -5.98 6.72 -29.55
CA ALA A 385 -6.25 7.74 -30.57
C ALA A 385 -7.20 7.20 -31.67
N SER A 386 -6.77 7.16 -32.93
CA SER A 386 -7.54 6.62 -34.05
C SER A 386 -7.49 5.09 -34.20
N GLN A 387 -6.55 4.41 -33.53
CA GLN A 387 -6.38 2.96 -33.65
C GLN A 387 -7.40 2.23 -32.76
N SER A 388 -7.99 1.15 -33.28
CA SER A 388 -8.91 0.28 -32.52
C SER A 388 -8.17 -0.79 -31.72
N GLU A 389 -7.01 -1.24 -32.22
CA GLU A 389 -6.18 -2.28 -31.64
C GLU A 389 -4.75 -1.72 -31.42
N ALA A 390 -4.15 -2.00 -30.26
CA ALA A 390 -2.79 -1.59 -29.95
C ALA A 390 -2.07 -2.62 -29.07
N ARG A 391 -0.76 -2.77 -29.24
CA ARG A 391 0.05 -3.62 -28.38
C ARG A 391 0.19 -3.00 -26.99
N LYS A 392 0.16 -3.84 -25.94
CA LYS A 392 0.29 -3.38 -24.56
C LYS A 392 1.60 -2.61 -24.31
N THR A 393 2.70 -3.05 -24.92
CA THR A 393 4.01 -2.35 -24.85
C THR A 393 3.93 -0.94 -25.40
N ASP A 394 3.31 -0.77 -26.57
CA ASP A 394 3.20 0.52 -27.25
C ASP A 394 2.29 1.48 -26.46
N LEU A 395 1.25 0.94 -25.81
CA LEU A 395 0.38 1.71 -24.91
C LEU A 395 1.18 2.22 -23.69
N LEU A 396 1.99 1.36 -23.06
CA LEU A 396 2.85 1.75 -21.95
C LEU A 396 3.90 2.79 -22.36
N ASP A 397 4.48 2.68 -23.56
CA ASP A 397 5.43 3.68 -24.06
C ASP A 397 4.75 5.01 -24.39
N LYS A 398 3.54 4.98 -24.97
CA LYS A 398 2.72 6.19 -25.15
C LYS A 398 2.34 6.83 -23.83
N MET A 399 2.08 6.06 -22.77
CA MET A 399 1.85 6.60 -21.42
C MET A 399 3.05 7.39 -20.89
N LYS A 400 4.27 6.95 -21.17
CA LYS A 400 5.52 7.64 -20.78
C LYS A 400 5.77 8.92 -21.60
N GLN A 401 5.30 8.97 -22.83
CA GLN A 401 5.52 10.10 -23.75
C GLN A 401 4.43 11.18 -23.65
N LYS A 402 3.16 10.79 -23.53
CA LYS A 402 2.02 11.71 -23.61
C LYS A 402 1.73 12.39 -22.28
N THR A 403 2.06 13.68 -22.20
CA THR A 403 1.82 14.55 -21.02
C THR A 403 0.33 14.73 -20.65
N GLN A 404 -0.58 14.48 -21.60
CA GLN A 404 -2.04 14.50 -21.41
C GLN A 404 -2.55 13.35 -20.54
N MET A 405 -1.81 12.24 -20.49
CA MET A 405 -2.18 11.07 -19.70
C MET A 405 -1.90 11.35 -18.22
N PRO A 406 -2.88 11.12 -17.32
CA PRO A 406 -2.62 11.15 -15.89
C PRO A 406 -1.70 10.00 -15.46
N TRP A 407 -1.08 10.17 -14.31
CA TRP A 407 -0.27 9.15 -13.68
C TRP A 407 -1.12 8.14 -12.94
N LEU A 408 -0.68 6.89 -13.01
CA LEU A 408 -1.28 5.75 -12.36
C LEU A 408 -0.24 5.11 -11.43
N PRO A 409 -0.66 4.48 -10.33
CA PRO A 409 0.23 3.72 -9.44
C PRO A 409 0.87 2.53 -10.17
N PRO A 410 1.86 1.86 -9.56
CA PRO A 410 2.41 0.62 -10.12
C PRO A 410 1.30 -0.40 -10.38
N LYS A 411 1.31 -1.02 -11.56
CA LYS A 411 0.23 -1.90 -12.07
C LYS A 411 -1.13 -1.22 -12.27
N GLY A 412 -1.22 0.10 -12.16
CA GLY A 412 -2.49 0.81 -12.30
C GLY A 412 -3.10 0.70 -13.71
N PHE A 413 -2.27 0.62 -14.75
CA PHE A 413 -2.76 0.31 -16.11
C PHE A 413 -3.32 -1.12 -16.20
N ASP A 414 -2.70 -2.09 -15.52
CA ASP A 414 -3.18 -3.47 -15.52
C ASP A 414 -4.54 -3.59 -14.82
N LEU A 415 -4.72 -2.89 -13.69
CA LEU A 415 -6.00 -2.81 -13.00
C LEU A 415 -7.07 -2.15 -13.87
N LEU A 416 -6.73 -1.03 -14.53
CA LEU A 416 -7.64 -0.37 -15.46
C LEU A 416 -8.02 -1.28 -16.64
N ALA A 417 -7.06 -2.04 -17.18
CA ALA A 417 -7.32 -3.00 -18.25
C ALA A 417 -8.21 -4.16 -17.77
N GLN A 418 -7.93 -4.74 -16.60
CA GLN A 418 -8.76 -5.79 -15.99
C GLN A 418 -10.20 -5.33 -15.77
N GLU A 419 -10.38 -4.13 -15.22
CA GLU A 419 -11.70 -3.55 -15.02
C GLU A 419 -12.41 -3.27 -16.35
N ALA A 420 -11.67 -2.81 -17.37
CA ALA A 420 -12.21 -2.63 -18.72
C ALA A 420 -12.61 -3.96 -19.38
N PHE A 421 -11.89 -5.05 -19.12
CA PHE A 421 -12.25 -6.40 -19.58
C PHE A 421 -13.49 -6.93 -18.87
N GLN A 422 -13.59 -6.75 -17.55
CA GLN A 422 -14.77 -7.15 -16.76
C GLN A 422 -16.03 -6.40 -17.21
N ARG A 423 -15.91 -5.11 -17.47
CA ARG A 423 -17.01 -4.27 -17.99
C ARG A 423 -17.30 -4.50 -19.48
N GLY A 424 -16.50 -5.33 -20.16
CA GLY A 424 -16.66 -5.65 -21.59
C GLY A 424 -16.43 -4.47 -22.53
N VAL A 425 -15.68 -3.45 -22.08
CA VAL A 425 -15.39 -2.23 -22.86
C VAL A 425 -14.13 -2.43 -23.70
N TRP A 426 -13.15 -3.15 -23.17
CA TRP A 426 -11.95 -3.58 -23.90
C TRP A 426 -11.94 -5.10 -24.05
N GLU A 427 -11.16 -5.59 -25.00
CA GLU A 427 -10.97 -7.02 -25.26
C GLU A 427 -9.47 -7.34 -25.36
N ASP A 428 -9.03 -8.36 -24.62
CA ASP A 428 -7.68 -8.93 -24.78
C ASP A 428 -7.70 -9.91 -25.96
N LEU A 429 -6.85 -9.66 -26.95
CA LEU A 429 -6.73 -10.49 -28.15
C LEU A 429 -5.83 -11.72 -27.93
N ALA A 430 -5.38 -11.99 -26.69
CA ALA A 430 -4.51 -13.10 -26.30
C ALA A 430 -3.15 -13.16 -27.02
N ASN A 431 -2.83 -12.12 -27.80
CA ASN A 431 -1.58 -11.94 -28.53
C ASN A 431 -0.74 -10.78 -27.97
N GLY A 432 -1.07 -10.30 -26.75
CA GLY A 432 -0.46 -9.14 -26.11
C GLY A 432 -0.99 -7.78 -26.61
N SER A 433 -2.06 -7.76 -27.40
CA SER A 433 -2.73 -6.55 -27.87
C SER A 433 -4.10 -6.39 -27.25
N ILE A 434 -4.46 -5.12 -26.99
CA ILE A 434 -5.74 -4.72 -26.40
C ILE A 434 -6.55 -4.04 -27.50
N SER A 435 -7.82 -4.45 -27.65
CA SER A 435 -8.80 -3.75 -28.50
C SER A 435 -9.70 -2.86 -27.65
N LYS A 436 -9.91 -1.61 -28.09
CA LYS A 436 -10.87 -0.68 -27.48
C LYS A 436 -12.31 -0.93 -27.94
N SER A 437 -12.51 -1.83 -28.89
CA SER A 437 -13.81 -2.18 -29.46
C SER A 437 -13.88 -3.70 -29.57
N PRO A 438 -14.51 -4.37 -28.60
CA PRO A 438 -14.68 -5.81 -28.65
C PRO A 438 -15.34 -6.21 -29.97
N LYS A 439 -14.85 -7.27 -30.61
CA LYS A 439 -15.52 -7.76 -31.81
C LYS A 439 -16.90 -8.31 -31.42
N PRO A 440 -17.93 -8.15 -32.26
CA PRO A 440 -19.25 -8.69 -31.97
C PRO A 440 -19.12 -10.20 -31.75
N LYS A 441 -19.51 -10.64 -30.54
CA LYS A 441 -19.43 -12.05 -30.16
C LYS A 441 -20.60 -12.80 -30.79
N LEU A 442 -20.45 -14.12 -30.91
CA LEU A 442 -21.55 -14.99 -31.32
C LEU A 442 -22.47 -15.23 -30.12
N THR A 443 -23.78 -15.11 -30.35
CA THR A 443 -24.77 -15.53 -29.36
C THR A 443 -24.69 -17.04 -29.16
N CYS A 444 -24.81 -17.51 -27.92
CA CYS A 444 -24.81 -18.94 -27.63
C CYS A 444 -25.90 -19.25 -26.61
N VAL A 445 -26.65 -20.32 -26.87
CA VAL A 445 -27.67 -20.85 -25.96
C VAL A 445 -27.03 -21.92 -25.08
N LEU A 446 -27.20 -21.80 -23.78
CA LEU A 446 -26.80 -22.75 -22.76
C LEU A 446 -28.05 -23.50 -22.32
N VAL A 447 -28.08 -24.81 -22.58
CA VAL A 447 -29.23 -25.67 -22.24
C VAL A 447 -28.83 -26.54 -21.06
N THR A 448 -29.57 -26.44 -19.96
CA THR A 448 -29.38 -27.26 -18.75
C THR A 448 -30.63 -28.08 -18.50
N SER A 449 -30.50 -29.40 -18.38
CA SER A 449 -31.63 -30.27 -18.03
C SER A 449 -31.89 -30.26 -16.53
N GLU A 450 -33.07 -29.84 -16.10
CA GLU A 450 -33.53 -29.94 -14.71
C GLU A 450 -34.22 -31.29 -14.48
N GLY A 451 -33.46 -32.25 -13.94
CA GLY A 451 -33.98 -33.56 -13.51
C GLY A 451 -33.78 -34.69 -14.53
N SER A 452 -34.40 -35.83 -14.26
CA SER A 452 -34.51 -36.96 -15.19
C SER A 452 -35.82 -36.84 -15.98
N PRO A 453 -35.91 -37.41 -17.19
CA PRO A 453 -37.18 -37.55 -17.90
C PRO A 453 -38.24 -38.23 -17.01
N ASP A 454 -39.46 -37.71 -17.02
CA ASP A 454 -40.60 -38.34 -16.34
C ASP A 454 -40.98 -39.67 -17.00
N ASP A 455 -41.98 -40.36 -16.45
CA ASP A 455 -42.46 -41.66 -16.94
C ASP A 455 -42.95 -41.59 -18.40
N TYR A 456 -43.38 -40.42 -18.84
CA TYR A 456 -43.80 -40.12 -20.20
C TYR A 456 -42.68 -39.55 -21.09
N GLY A 457 -41.45 -39.47 -20.58
CA GLY A 457 -40.27 -38.96 -21.29
C GLY A 457 -40.22 -37.42 -21.41
N LYS A 458 -41.01 -36.67 -20.64
CA LYS A 458 -40.93 -35.21 -20.58
C LYS A 458 -39.77 -34.79 -19.69
N ILE A 459 -38.99 -33.83 -20.17
CA ILE A 459 -37.91 -33.22 -19.42
C ILE A 459 -38.08 -31.71 -19.41
N ARG A 460 -37.72 -31.08 -18.29
CA ARG A 460 -37.66 -29.62 -18.17
C ARG A 460 -36.25 -29.16 -18.50
N LEU A 461 -36.12 -28.33 -19.52
CA LEU A 461 -34.87 -27.71 -19.95
C LEU A 461 -34.89 -26.26 -19.48
N LYS A 462 -33.93 -25.88 -18.63
CA LYS A 462 -33.64 -24.49 -18.32
C LYS A 462 -32.71 -23.94 -19.40
N ILE A 463 -33.07 -22.80 -19.96
CA ILE A 463 -32.39 -22.22 -21.11
C ILE A 463 -31.85 -20.86 -20.71
N ASP A 464 -30.52 -20.79 -20.64
CA ASP A 464 -29.78 -19.56 -20.42
C ASP A 464 -29.13 -19.13 -21.73
N VAL A 465 -28.78 -17.85 -21.85
CA VAL A 465 -28.12 -17.33 -23.05
C VAL A 465 -26.90 -16.51 -22.67
N SER A 466 -25.90 -16.56 -23.55
CA SER A 466 -24.71 -15.72 -23.47
C SER A 466 -24.62 -14.82 -24.70
N ASN A 467 -24.15 -13.60 -24.50
CA ASN A 467 -23.93 -12.59 -25.54
C ASN A 467 -25.20 -12.16 -26.31
N ALA A 468 -26.41 -12.36 -25.78
CA ALA A 468 -27.68 -12.05 -26.46
C ALA A 468 -28.39 -10.77 -25.93
N GLY A 469 -27.69 -9.97 -25.13
CA GLY A 469 -28.20 -8.72 -24.54
C GLY A 469 -29.15 -8.92 -23.35
N ASN A 470 -29.71 -7.83 -22.83
CA ASN A 470 -30.60 -7.85 -21.65
C ASN A 470 -32.01 -8.42 -21.93
N SER A 471 -32.38 -8.59 -23.21
CA SER A 471 -33.69 -9.09 -23.64
C SER A 471 -33.52 -10.01 -24.86
N PRO A 472 -32.96 -11.21 -24.65
CA PRO A 472 -32.66 -12.14 -25.73
C PRO A 472 -33.94 -12.69 -26.36
N ARG A 473 -33.95 -12.90 -27.69
CA ARG A 473 -35.00 -13.67 -28.37
C ARG A 473 -34.49 -15.08 -28.64
N ILE A 474 -35.10 -16.05 -27.98
CA ILE A 474 -34.73 -17.46 -28.10
C ILE A 474 -35.76 -18.14 -28.99
N TYR A 475 -35.33 -18.57 -30.16
CA TYR A 475 -36.09 -19.41 -31.07
C TYR A 475 -35.81 -20.87 -30.74
N TYR A 476 -36.83 -21.71 -30.79
CA TYR A 476 -36.66 -23.15 -30.61
C TYR A 476 -37.48 -23.93 -31.63
N GLN A 477 -37.00 -25.13 -31.99
CA GLN A 477 -37.70 -26.04 -32.87
C GLN A 477 -37.48 -27.49 -32.38
N GLU A 478 -38.57 -28.23 -32.24
CA GLU A 478 -38.56 -29.65 -31.89
C GLU A 478 -38.47 -30.49 -33.17
N GLU A 479 -37.59 -31.50 -33.19
CA GLU A 479 -37.37 -32.46 -34.28
C GLU A 479 -37.00 -31.88 -35.65
N ASP A 480 -36.77 -30.58 -35.77
CA ASP A 480 -36.42 -29.90 -37.03
C ASP A 480 -35.34 -28.80 -36.80
N ILE A 481 -34.96 -28.09 -37.87
CA ILE A 481 -33.96 -27.01 -37.85
C ILE A 481 -34.63 -25.73 -37.36
N VAL A 482 -34.03 -25.11 -36.35
CA VAL A 482 -34.49 -23.82 -35.84
C VAL A 482 -34.11 -22.69 -36.82
N THR A 483 -35.06 -21.80 -37.08
CA THR A 483 -34.86 -20.60 -37.91
C THR A 483 -35.39 -19.37 -37.18
N GLU A 484 -35.12 -18.17 -37.69
CA GLU A 484 -35.67 -16.91 -37.13
C GLU A 484 -37.21 -16.80 -37.27
N ASN A 485 -37.85 -17.75 -37.96
CA ASN A 485 -39.30 -17.87 -38.08
C ASN A 485 -39.92 -18.91 -37.12
N SER A 486 -39.09 -19.62 -36.36
CA SER A 486 -39.53 -20.62 -35.38
C SER A 486 -40.27 -19.96 -34.20
N PRO A 487 -41.00 -20.73 -33.37
CA PRO A 487 -41.64 -20.19 -32.18
C PRO A 487 -40.61 -19.59 -31.20
N ILE A 488 -41.00 -18.47 -30.60
CA ILE A 488 -40.20 -17.76 -29.58
C ILE A 488 -40.55 -18.35 -28.21
N LEU A 489 -39.52 -18.74 -27.47
CA LEU A 489 -39.66 -19.20 -26.11
C LEU A 489 -40.12 -18.04 -25.20
N SER A 490 -41.25 -18.22 -24.51
CA SER A 490 -41.83 -17.18 -23.64
C SER A 490 -41.29 -17.23 -22.20
N ASP A 491 -40.91 -18.43 -21.74
CA ASP A 491 -40.40 -18.69 -20.39
C ASP A 491 -38.94 -19.17 -20.44
N GLU A 492 -38.16 -19.00 -19.36
CA GLU A 492 -36.77 -19.49 -19.26
C GLU A 492 -36.66 -21.03 -19.22
N ALA A 493 -37.78 -21.75 -19.18
CA ALA A 493 -37.82 -23.20 -19.16
C ALA A 493 -38.74 -23.77 -20.26
N LEU A 494 -38.25 -24.78 -20.98
CA LEU A 494 -39.01 -25.56 -21.95
C LEU A 494 -39.29 -26.96 -21.40
N ILE A 495 -40.55 -27.39 -21.37
CA ILE A 495 -40.93 -28.78 -21.09
C ILE A 495 -41.17 -29.48 -22.43
N THR A 496 -40.34 -30.45 -22.77
CA THR A 496 -40.40 -31.15 -24.07
C THR A 496 -40.30 -32.66 -23.91
N ASN A 497 -40.94 -33.39 -24.81
CA ASN A 497 -40.81 -34.85 -24.99
C ASN A 497 -40.10 -35.21 -26.31
N ALA A 498 -39.59 -34.23 -27.05
CA ALA A 498 -38.87 -34.44 -28.29
C ALA A 498 -37.52 -35.14 -28.05
N LEU A 499 -37.06 -35.92 -29.02
CA LEU A 499 -35.75 -36.56 -29.08
C LEU A 499 -34.65 -35.53 -29.36
N ARG A 500 -34.96 -34.48 -30.12
CA ARG A 500 -34.02 -33.39 -30.45
C ARG A 500 -34.71 -32.04 -30.41
N VAL A 501 -34.03 -31.06 -29.81
CA VAL A 501 -34.46 -29.66 -29.84
C VAL A 501 -33.29 -28.80 -30.26
N GLN A 502 -33.52 -27.88 -31.20
CA GLN A 502 -32.52 -26.89 -31.59
C GLN A 502 -32.93 -25.52 -31.05
N PHE A 503 -31.96 -24.79 -30.51
CA PHE A 503 -32.15 -23.45 -29.96
C PHE A 503 -31.28 -22.43 -30.69
N LEU A 504 -31.83 -21.26 -30.96
CA LEU A 504 -31.13 -20.13 -31.58
C LEU A 504 -31.43 -18.85 -30.81
N ALA A 505 -30.39 -18.23 -30.24
CA ALA A 505 -30.52 -16.93 -29.59
C ALA A 505 -30.18 -15.81 -30.57
N VAL A 506 -31.04 -14.81 -30.66
CA VAL A 506 -30.82 -13.58 -31.42
C VAL A 506 -30.81 -12.39 -30.46
N ASP A 507 -29.81 -11.54 -30.60
CA ASP A 507 -29.72 -10.25 -29.89
C ASP A 507 -30.56 -9.20 -30.65
N PRO A 508 -31.69 -8.72 -30.11
CA PRO A 508 -32.54 -7.75 -30.80
C PRO A 508 -31.87 -6.38 -30.98
N THR A 509 -30.79 -6.10 -30.24
CA THR A 509 -30.05 -4.85 -30.34
C THR A 509 -29.06 -4.83 -31.50
N GLY A 510 -28.80 -5.99 -32.13
CA GLY A 510 -27.86 -6.12 -33.25
C GLY A 510 -26.39 -5.88 -32.88
N LYS A 511 -26.07 -5.75 -31.58
CA LYS A 511 -24.68 -5.58 -31.10
C LYS A 511 -23.84 -6.83 -31.31
N ASN A 512 -24.44 -8.00 -31.14
CA ASN A 512 -23.80 -9.30 -31.31
C ASN A 512 -24.32 -10.00 -32.56
N LYS A 513 -23.50 -10.86 -33.15
CA LYS A 513 -23.90 -11.66 -34.33
C LYS A 513 -24.60 -12.92 -33.85
N THR A 514 -25.67 -13.31 -34.55
CA THR A 514 -26.36 -14.58 -34.31
C THR A 514 -25.38 -15.75 -34.49
N GLY A 515 -25.21 -16.56 -33.46
CA GLY A 515 -24.36 -17.74 -33.47
C GLY A 515 -25.03 -18.96 -34.11
N THR A 516 -24.34 -20.09 -34.07
CA THR A 516 -24.87 -21.36 -34.59
C THR A 516 -25.91 -21.95 -33.63
N PRO A 517 -26.96 -22.61 -34.14
CA PRO A 517 -27.94 -23.29 -33.29
C PRO A 517 -27.32 -24.30 -32.33
N THR A 518 -27.66 -24.22 -31.04
CA THR A 518 -27.29 -25.23 -30.05
C THR A 518 -28.26 -26.40 -30.19
N LYS A 519 -27.73 -27.60 -30.42
CA LYS A 519 -28.53 -28.83 -30.51
C LYS A 519 -28.53 -29.54 -29.17
N TRP A 520 -29.71 -29.74 -28.61
CA TRP A 520 -29.93 -30.60 -27.46
C TRP A 520 -30.50 -31.94 -27.94
N LYS A 521 -30.00 -33.03 -27.35
CA LYS A 521 -30.46 -34.40 -27.60
C LYS A 521 -31.02 -34.97 -26.30
N ASN A 522 -32.20 -35.54 -26.38
CA ASN A 522 -32.80 -36.26 -25.27
C ASN A 522 -32.14 -37.63 -25.08
N GLN A 523 -32.34 -38.25 -23.92
CA GLN A 523 -31.91 -39.61 -23.63
C GLN A 523 -33.14 -40.52 -23.65
N LEU A 524 -33.02 -41.71 -24.26
CA LEU A 524 -34.00 -42.76 -24.11
C LEU A 524 -33.86 -43.35 -22.71
N THR A 525 -34.97 -43.64 -22.04
CA THR A 525 -34.97 -44.35 -20.76
C THR A 525 -35.69 -45.67 -20.93
N LEU A 526 -34.96 -46.77 -20.83
CA LEU A 526 -35.49 -48.13 -20.74
C LEU A 526 -35.95 -48.45 -19.31
N ARG A 527 -37.18 -48.94 -19.18
CA ARG A 527 -37.80 -49.39 -17.93
C ARG A 527 -38.45 -50.75 -18.11
N ASN A 528 -38.57 -51.49 -17.01
CA ASN A 528 -39.28 -52.75 -16.91
C ASN A 528 -40.46 -52.59 -15.93
N ASP A 529 -41.56 -53.29 -16.21
CA ASP A 529 -42.62 -53.57 -15.24
C ASP A 529 -42.67 -55.10 -15.06
N PHE A 530 -42.30 -55.58 -13.87
CA PHE A 530 -42.19 -57.00 -13.57
C PHE A 530 -43.36 -57.45 -12.70
N ASN A 531 -44.14 -58.39 -13.22
CA ASN A 531 -45.22 -59.00 -12.48
C ASN A 531 -44.74 -60.27 -11.79
N GLU A 532 -44.52 -60.20 -10.47
CA GLU A 532 -44.03 -61.33 -9.64
C GLU A 532 -44.96 -62.54 -9.65
N THR A 533 -46.28 -62.34 -9.81
CA THR A 533 -47.28 -63.43 -9.72
C THR A 533 -47.39 -64.23 -11.01
N ALA A 534 -47.19 -63.56 -12.15
CA ALA A 534 -47.24 -64.17 -13.49
C ALA A 534 -45.85 -64.40 -14.09
N ARG A 535 -44.77 -63.97 -13.41
CA ARG A 535 -43.38 -63.91 -13.91
C ARG A 535 -43.26 -63.36 -15.33
N THR A 536 -43.99 -62.29 -15.62
CA THR A 536 -43.95 -61.59 -16.91
C THR A 536 -43.23 -60.25 -16.77
N VAL A 537 -42.41 -59.91 -17.77
CA VAL A 537 -41.71 -58.61 -17.86
C VAL A 537 -42.27 -57.84 -19.04
N GLU A 538 -42.81 -56.65 -18.75
CA GLU A 538 -43.14 -55.64 -19.75
C GLU A 538 -41.98 -54.65 -19.88
N LEU A 539 -41.58 -54.35 -21.12
CA LEU A 539 -40.50 -53.40 -21.40
C LEU A 539 -41.10 -52.10 -21.95
N LEU A 540 -40.75 -50.99 -21.32
CA LEU A 540 -41.23 -49.66 -21.66
C LEU A 540 -40.05 -48.78 -22.06
N VAL A 541 -40.20 -48.05 -23.16
CA VAL A 541 -39.24 -47.05 -23.61
C VAL A 541 -39.92 -45.69 -23.72
N SER A 542 -39.37 -44.70 -23.02
CA SER A 542 -39.80 -43.30 -23.09
C SER A 542 -38.65 -42.43 -23.62
N PRO A 543 -38.92 -41.40 -24.45
CA PRO A 543 -40.23 -40.96 -24.98
C PRO A 543 -40.80 -41.81 -26.14
N LYS A 544 -39.98 -42.29 -27.10
CA LYS A 544 -40.37 -43.23 -28.18
C LYS A 544 -39.15 -44.00 -28.67
N GLY A 545 -39.26 -45.31 -28.90
CA GLY A 545 -38.18 -46.11 -29.50
C GLY A 545 -38.58 -47.55 -29.84
N ASN A 546 -37.78 -48.20 -30.68
CA ASN A 546 -37.93 -49.62 -30.99
C ASN A 546 -37.09 -50.43 -30.01
N ILE A 547 -37.71 -51.39 -29.32
CA ILE A 547 -37.04 -52.24 -28.34
C ILE A 547 -36.67 -53.59 -28.97
N ARG A 548 -35.46 -54.05 -28.71
CA ARG A 548 -34.97 -55.42 -28.96
C ARG A 548 -34.42 -56.01 -27.68
N TYR A 549 -34.54 -57.32 -27.51
CA TYR A 549 -34.07 -57.99 -26.30
C TYR A 549 -33.44 -59.37 -26.58
N THR A 550 -32.60 -59.82 -25.66
CA THR A 550 -31.98 -61.15 -25.64
C THR A 550 -32.06 -61.75 -24.24
N LEU A 551 -32.21 -63.07 -24.18
CA LEU A 551 -32.30 -63.85 -22.92
C LEU A 551 -31.08 -64.76 -22.69
N ASP A 552 -30.19 -64.84 -23.68
CA ASP A 552 -29.04 -65.74 -23.75
C ASP A 552 -27.69 -65.03 -23.52
N GLY A 553 -27.72 -63.72 -23.22
CA GLY A 553 -26.52 -62.88 -23.08
C GLY A 553 -25.89 -62.45 -24.40
N SER A 554 -26.54 -62.73 -25.54
CA SER A 554 -26.12 -62.24 -26.86
C SER A 554 -26.33 -60.72 -26.99
N GLU A 555 -25.63 -60.07 -27.91
CA GLU A 555 -25.73 -58.60 -28.11
C GLU A 555 -27.18 -58.17 -28.45
N PRO A 556 -27.84 -57.34 -27.62
CA PRO A 556 -29.27 -57.05 -27.74
C PRO A 556 -29.63 -56.25 -29.01
N ARG A 557 -28.65 -55.61 -29.66
CA ARG A 557 -28.85 -54.98 -30.99
C ARG A 557 -29.33 -55.96 -32.05
N ASN A 558 -28.90 -57.22 -31.97
CA ASN A 558 -29.28 -58.31 -32.87
C ASN A 558 -30.36 -59.22 -32.27
N GLY A 559 -30.97 -58.80 -31.16
CA GLY A 559 -31.96 -59.56 -30.42
C GLY A 559 -33.33 -59.65 -31.09
N MET A 560 -34.25 -60.32 -30.39
CA MET A 560 -35.64 -60.44 -30.80
C MET A 560 -36.33 -59.09 -30.67
N LYS A 561 -37.22 -58.76 -31.63
CA LYS A 561 -38.03 -57.54 -31.55
C LYS A 561 -39.08 -57.71 -30.45
N TYR A 562 -39.24 -56.69 -29.61
CA TYR A 562 -40.25 -56.67 -28.56
C TYR A 562 -41.62 -56.32 -29.16
N ASP A 563 -42.55 -57.26 -29.14
CA ASP A 563 -43.93 -57.07 -29.61
C ASP A 563 -44.99 -57.40 -28.51
N GLY A 564 -44.57 -57.74 -27.27
CA GLY A 564 -45.47 -58.02 -26.13
C GLY A 564 -44.73 -58.51 -24.85
N PRO A 565 -45.43 -58.74 -23.73
CA PRO A 565 -44.83 -59.17 -22.45
C PRO A 565 -44.01 -60.46 -22.58
N ILE A 566 -42.85 -60.50 -21.91
CA ILE A 566 -41.91 -61.64 -21.96
C ILE A 566 -42.14 -62.53 -20.73
N GLU A 567 -42.36 -63.83 -20.92
CA GLU A 567 -42.43 -64.82 -19.83
C GLU A 567 -41.02 -65.28 -19.40
N ILE A 568 -40.74 -65.20 -18.10
CA ILE A 568 -39.47 -65.60 -17.52
C ILE A 568 -39.69 -66.85 -16.63
N GLY A 569 -39.01 -67.96 -16.93
CA GLY A 569 -39.09 -69.20 -16.14
C GLY A 569 -38.57 -69.04 -14.71
N ASP A 570 -38.77 -70.02 -13.82
CA ASP A 570 -38.53 -69.91 -12.36
C ASP A 570 -37.07 -69.63 -11.93
N ASP A 571 -36.11 -69.85 -12.82
CA ASP A 571 -34.69 -69.62 -12.62
C ASP A 571 -34.28 -68.14 -12.76
N ALA A 572 -33.11 -67.79 -12.23
CA ALA A 572 -32.54 -66.45 -12.37
C ALA A 572 -32.28 -66.15 -13.85
N THR A 573 -32.84 -65.04 -14.35
CA THR A 573 -32.80 -64.70 -15.78
C THR A 573 -32.31 -63.28 -15.97
N THR A 574 -31.39 -63.11 -16.92
CA THR A 574 -30.88 -61.81 -17.37
C THR A 574 -31.56 -61.43 -18.69
N VAL A 575 -32.16 -60.25 -18.74
CA VAL A 575 -32.76 -59.70 -19.96
C VAL A 575 -31.94 -58.51 -20.40
N ASP A 576 -31.20 -58.69 -21.50
CA ASP A 576 -30.48 -57.59 -22.13
C ASP A 576 -31.39 -56.88 -23.12
N VAL A 577 -31.54 -55.57 -22.96
CA VAL A 577 -32.50 -54.75 -23.72
C VAL A 577 -31.77 -53.62 -24.44
N PHE A 578 -32.15 -53.40 -25.70
CA PHE A 578 -31.65 -52.33 -26.54
C PHE A 578 -32.82 -51.54 -27.10
N ALA A 579 -32.79 -50.22 -26.93
CA ALA A 579 -33.71 -49.31 -27.57
C ALA A 579 -32.99 -48.42 -28.58
N GLU A 580 -33.59 -48.25 -29.76
CA GLU A 580 -33.09 -47.33 -30.79
C GLU A 580 -34.23 -46.47 -31.34
N CYS A 581 -33.98 -45.16 -31.47
CA CYS A 581 -34.86 -44.21 -32.15
C CYS A 581 -34.05 -43.07 -32.77
N ASP A 582 -34.19 -42.86 -34.09
CA ASP A 582 -33.53 -41.78 -34.86
C ASP A 582 -32.03 -41.60 -34.56
N GLY A 583 -31.30 -42.69 -34.27
CA GLY A 583 -29.87 -42.68 -33.97
C GLY A 583 -29.50 -42.28 -32.52
N ILE A 584 -30.47 -42.24 -31.61
CA ILE A 584 -30.24 -42.28 -30.16
C ILE A 584 -30.46 -43.72 -29.71
N GLU A 585 -29.50 -44.25 -28.96
CA GLU A 585 -29.46 -45.64 -28.53
C GLU A 585 -29.35 -45.69 -27.00
N ASP A 586 -30.06 -46.62 -26.37
CA ASP A 586 -29.88 -46.97 -24.95
C ASP A 586 -29.79 -48.48 -24.82
N LYS A 587 -28.88 -48.96 -23.95
CA LYS A 587 -28.65 -50.38 -23.68
C LYS A 587 -28.70 -50.60 -22.18
N ARG A 588 -29.55 -51.51 -21.74
CA ARG A 588 -29.73 -51.81 -20.32
C ARG A 588 -29.91 -53.31 -20.10
N THR A 589 -29.28 -53.81 -19.05
CA THR A 589 -29.41 -55.21 -18.61
C THR A 589 -30.28 -55.23 -17.36
N PHE A 590 -31.38 -55.96 -17.40
CA PHE A 590 -32.24 -56.21 -16.25
C PHE A 590 -31.95 -57.61 -15.70
N LYS A 591 -31.79 -57.73 -14.38
CA LYS A 591 -31.45 -59.01 -13.74
C LYS A 591 -32.56 -59.40 -12.78
N PHE A 592 -33.25 -60.51 -13.08
CA PHE A 592 -34.34 -61.04 -12.27
C PHE A 592 -33.87 -62.27 -11.49
N SER A 593 -34.09 -62.26 -10.17
CA SER A 593 -33.72 -63.35 -9.27
C SER A 593 -34.61 -64.59 -9.45
N ALA A 594 -34.14 -65.75 -8.99
CA ALA A 594 -34.96 -66.96 -8.93
C ALA A 594 -36.14 -66.78 -7.95
N ALA A 595 -37.22 -67.53 -8.13
CA ALA A 595 -38.44 -67.40 -7.31
C ALA A 595 -38.12 -67.47 -5.79
N GLY A 596 -38.36 -66.37 -5.06
CA GLY A 596 -38.26 -66.33 -3.59
C GLY A 596 -36.92 -65.93 -2.98
N SER A 597 -35.98 -65.31 -3.72
CA SER A 597 -34.76 -64.72 -3.12
C SER A 597 -34.62 -63.22 -3.40
N ASP A 598 -34.42 -62.43 -2.33
CA ASP A 598 -34.18 -60.97 -2.37
C ASP A 598 -32.69 -60.58 -2.47
N GLU A 599 -31.78 -61.53 -2.74
CA GLU A 599 -30.33 -61.25 -2.76
C GLU A 599 -29.86 -60.53 -4.03
N VAL A 600 -29.31 -59.33 -3.87
CA VAL A 600 -28.63 -58.56 -4.93
C VAL A 600 -27.26 -59.18 -5.20
N LEU A 601 -27.07 -59.80 -6.37
CA LEU A 601 -25.81 -60.44 -6.76
C LEU A 601 -24.75 -59.42 -7.22
N ILE A 602 -23.80 -59.07 -6.35
CA ILE A 602 -22.59 -58.28 -6.68
C ILE A 602 -21.37 -59.21 -6.78
N ILE A 603 -20.72 -59.26 -7.93
CA ILE A 603 -19.46 -60.00 -8.16
C ILE A 603 -18.30 -59.20 -7.55
N LYS A 604 -17.71 -59.70 -6.46
CA LYS A 604 -16.74 -58.95 -5.65
C LYS A 604 -15.43 -58.60 -6.38
N GLU A 605 -15.03 -59.42 -7.36
CA GLU A 605 -13.73 -59.31 -8.06
C GLU A 605 -13.76 -58.44 -9.33
N LYS A 606 -14.94 -58.04 -9.81
CA LYS A 606 -15.09 -57.23 -11.03
C LYS A 606 -15.36 -55.76 -10.72
N PRO A 607 -14.95 -54.82 -11.59
CA PRO A 607 -15.31 -53.40 -11.43
C PRO A 607 -16.84 -53.27 -11.42
N ALA A 608 -17.35 -52.41 -10.55
CA ALA A 608 -18.77 -52.20 -10.42
C ALA A 608 -19.12 -50.73 -10.64
N GLN A 609 -20.17 -50.50 -11.40
CA GLN A 609 -20.76 -49.19 -11.58
C GLN A 609 -22.15 -49.21 -10.98
N LEU A 610 -22.38 -48.32 -10.02
CA LEU A 610 -23.72 -48.04 -9.52
C LEU A 610 -24.34 -46.95 -10.39
N TYR A 611 -25.45 -47.25 -11.06
CA TYR A 611 -26.26 -46.30 -11.81
C TYR A 611 -27.66 -46.22 -11.20
N CYS A 612 -27.95 -45.10 -10.54
CA CYS A 612 -29.25 -44.85 -9.92
C CYS A 612 -30.12 -43.96 -10.83
N PRO A 613 -31.36 -44.39 -11.17
CA PRO A 613 -32.30 -43.57 -11.94
C PRO A 613 -32.68 -42.27 -11.22
N SER A 614 -32.78 -42.35 -9.89
CA SER A 614 -32.99 -41.25 -8.96
C SER A 614 -31.69 -40.88 -8.25
N PHE A 615 -31.57 -39.63 -7.82
CA PHE A 615 -30.42 -39.20 -7.03
C PHE A 615 -30.43 -39.88 -5.66
N LYS A 616 -29.34 -40.57 -5.30
CA LYS A 616 -29.11 -41.02 -3.92
C LYS A 616 -28.51 -39.87 -3.13
N ASN A 617 -28.96 -39.70 -1.89
CA ASN A 617 -28.63 -38.54 -1.06
C ASN A 617 -27.74 -38.96 0.12
N LEU A 618 -26.63 -38.25 0.29
CA LEU A 618 -25.90 -38.19 1.55
C LEU A 618 -26.50 -37.02 2.35
N ASP A 619 -27.40 -37.36 3.25
CA ASP A 619 -28.36 -36.44 3.89
C ASP A 619 -27.75 -35.48 4.93
N ASN A 620 -26.49 -35.67 5.32
CA ASN A 620 -25.83 -34.84 6.32
C ASN A 620 -24.32 -34.68 6.07
N ALA A 621 -23.72 -33.69 6.75
CA ALA A 621 -22.30 -33.37 6.59
C ALA A 621 -21.38 -34.52 7.01
N ASN A 622 -21.67 -35.21 8.12
CA ASN A 622 -20.86 -36.35 8.58
C ASN A 622 -20.83 -37.47 7.53
N LYS A 623 -21.99 -37.89 7.03
CA LYS A 623 -22.12 -38.87 5.95
C LYS A 623 -21.41 -38.40 4.69
N THR A 624 -21.55 -37.13 4.33
CA THR A 624 -20.87 -36.59 3.13
C THR A 624 -19.34 -36.67 3.27
N TYR A 625 -18.78 -36.25 4.41
CA TYR A 625 -17.33 -36.29 4.62
C TYR A 625 -16.78 -37.71 4.85
N GLU A 626 -17.52 -38.58 5.56
CA GLU A 626 -17.15 -40.00 5.72
C GLU A 626 -17.21 -40.75 4.39
N GLY A 627 -18.26 -40.53 3.60
CA GLY A 627 -18.41 -41.07 2.25
C GLY A 627 -17.29 -40.60 1.32
N LEU A 628 -16.93 -39.32 1.36
CA LEU A 628 -15.80 -38.78 0.58
C LEU A 628 -14.45 -39.34 1.04
N LYS A 629 -14.24 -39.56 2.35
CA LYS A 629 -13.02 -40.16 2.88
C LYS A 629 -12.88 -41.62 2.46
N MET A 630 -13.98 -42.37 2.48
CA MET A 630 -14.03 -43.75 2.00
C MET A 630 -13.77 -43.82 0.50
N ALA A 631 -14.45 -42.97 -0.27
CA ALA A 631 -14.25 -42.83 -1.72
C ALA A 631 -12.80 -42.47 -2.09
N LYS A 632 -12.13 -41.64 -1.29
CA LYS A 632 -10.71 -41.31 -1.46
C LYS A 632 -9.77 -42.47 -1.16
N THR A 633 -10.13 -43.34 -0.22
CA THR A 633 -9.34 -44.53 0.13
C THR A 633 -9.47 -45.63 -0.93
N GLN A 634 -10.64 -45.69 -1.57
CA GLN A 634 -11.01 -46.69 -2.57
C GLN A 634 -10.96 -46.18 -4.03
N ASN A 635 -10.39 -44.99 -4.27
CA ASN A 635 -10.31 -44.33 -5.59
C ASN A 635 -11.65 -44.31 -6.38
N MET A 636 -12.76 -44.09 -5.69
CA MET A 636 -14.08 -44.05 -6.31
C MET A 636 -14.29 -42.72 -7.04
N THR A 637 -14.94 -42.78 -8.19
CA THR A 637 -15.29 -41.58 -8.98
C THR A 637 -16.81 -41.44 -9.09
N PHE A 638 -17.28 -40.19 -9.11
CA PHE A 638 -18.69 -39.86 -9.17
C PHE A 638 -19.04 -39.14 -10.48
N GLU A 639 -20.22 -39.39 -11.04
CA GLU A 639 -20.80 -38.57 -12.11
C GLU A 639 -22.20 -38.06 -11.71
N LYS A 640 -22.61 -36.92 -12.31
CA LYS A 640 -23.87 -36.23 -12.02
C LYS A 640 -24.01 -35.94 -10.52
N VAL A 641 -23.10 -35.13 -9.98
CA VAL A 641 -23.07 -34.77 -8.55
C VAL A 641 -23.75 -33.42 -8.33
N ILE A 642 -24.62 -33.34 -7.32
CA ILE A 642 -25.20 -32.09 -6.84
C ILE A 642 -24.75 -31.89 -5.39
N LEU A 643 -24.11 -30.75 -5.12
CA LEU A 643 -23.73 -30.32 -3.77
C LEU A 643 -24.62 -29.17 -3.35
N ILE A 644 -25.26 -29.31 -2.20
CA ILE A 644 -26.10 -28.29 -1.58
C ILE A 644 -25.47 -27.95 -0.24
N MET A 645 -25.16 -26.67 -0.02
CA MET A 645 -24.61 -26.18 1.24
C MET A 645 -25.41 -25.00 1.78
N GLY A 646 -25.69 -25.02 3.08
CA GLY A 646 -26.40 -23.96 3.77
C GLY A 646 -27.92 -24.10 3.73
N THR A 647 -28.58 -23.12 4.34
CA THR A 647 -30.05 -22.99 4.39
C THR A 647 -30.42 -21.60 3.87
N ASP A 648 -31.55 -21.49 3.19
CA ASP A 648 -32.10 -20.21 2.71
C ASP A 648 -32.04 -19.14 3.83
N PRO A 649 -31.54 -17.92 3.59
CA PRO A 649 -31.24 -17.27 2.31
C PRO A 649 -29.81 -17.48 1.76
N LYS A 650 -28.95 -18.20 2.48
CA LYS A 650 -27.54 -18.43 2.09
C LYS A 650 -27.33 -19.89 1.70
N VAL A 651 -27.81 -20.24 0.50
CA VAL A 651 -27.64 -21.57 -0.10
C VAL A 651 -26.68 -21.50 -1.28
N ILE A 652 -25.75 -22.45 -1.33
CA ILE A 652 -24.90 -22.71 -2.48
C ILE A 652 -25.37 -24.01 -3.12
N HIS A 653 -25.68 -23.93 -4.42
CA HIS A 653 -26.07 -25.09 -5.23
C HIS A 653 -25.04 -25.28 -6.36
N LEU A 654 -24.20 -26.31 -6.25
CA LEU A 654 -23.25 -26.68 -7.29
C LEU A 654 -23.72 -27.96 -7.97
N SER A 655 -23.90 -27.92 -9.30
CA SER A 655 -24.26 -29.09 -10.09
C SER A 655 -23.15 -29.40 -11.09
N LEU A 656 -22.63 -30.61 -10.99
CA LEU A 656 -21.61 -31.17 -11.88
C LEU A 656 -22.34 -32.18 -12.78
N GLY A 657 -22.32 -31.97 -14.10
CA GLY A 657 -23.07 -32.77 -15.08
C GLY A 657 -22.45 -34.14 -15.37
N ASP A 658 -22.34 -34.50 -16.65
CA ASP A 658 -21.69 -35.74 -17.14
C ASP A 658 -20.15 -35.66 -17.06
N MET A 659 -19.62 -35.23 -15.92
CA MET A 659 -18.19 -35.19 -15.64
C MET A 659 -17.85 -36.24 -14.59
N THR A 660 -16.80 -37.00 -14.81
CA THR A 660 -16.18 -37.88 -13.81
C THR A 660 -15.40 -37.03 -12.83
N VAL A 661 -15.78 -37.06 -11.56
CA VAL A 661 -15.19 -36.22 -10.52
C VAL A 661 -14.69 -37.08 -9.37
N ASP A 662 -13.45 -36.84 -8.98
CA ASP A 662 -12.79 -37.55 -7.88
C ASP A 662 -13.21 -36.98 -6.53
N ALA A 663 -13.19 -37.82 -5.50
CA ALA A 663 -13.52 -37.42 -4.13
C ALA A 663 -12.65 -36.26 -3.60
N GLU A 664 -11.37 -36.18 -3.98
CA GLU A 664 -10.46 -35.10 -3.55
C GLU A 664 -10.88 -33.74 -4.11
N PHE A 665 -11.38 -33.68 -5.35
CA PHE A 665 -11.85 -32.45 -5.96
C PHE A 665 -13.10 -31.94 -5.26
N ILE A 666 -14.04 -32.84 -4.93
CA ILE A 666 -15.27 -32.51 -4.21
C ILE A 666 -14.93 -31.98 -2.82
N GLU A 667 -14.01 -32.62 -2.09
CA GLU A 667 -13.56 -32.21 -0.77
C GLU A 667 -12.95 -30.79 -0.78
N LYS A 668 -12.03 -30.49 -1.71
CA LYS A 668 -11.43 -29.16 -1.85
C LYS A 668 -12.46 -28.09 -2.22
N SER A 669 -13.41 -28.42 -3.10
CA SER A 669 -14.48 -27.51 -3.51
C SER A 669 -15.40 -27.18 -2.35
N LEU A 670 -15.78 -28.17 -1.54
CA LEU A 670 -16.57 -27.97 -0.32
C LEU A 670 -15.82 -27.08 0.69
N GLN A 671 -14.53 -27.33 0.93
CA GLN A 671 -13.71 -26.50 1.84
C GLN A 671 -13.65 -25.03 1.40
N HIS A 672 -13.47 -24.79 0.09
CA HIS A 672 -13.43 -23.43 -0.44
C HIS A 672 -14.79 -22.72 -0.29
N LEU A 673 -15.88 -23.40 -0.65
CA LEU A 673 -17.23 -22.84 -0.59
C LEU A 673 -17.73 -22.66 0.86
N GLN A 674 -17.27 -23.50 1.79
CA GLN A 674 -17.58 -23.36 3.22
C GLN A 674 -16.99 -22.09 3.84
N THR A 675 -15.93 -21.49 3.27
CA THR A 675 -15.40 -20.19 3.73
C THR A 675 -16.40 -19.03 3.57
N LEU A 676 -17.41 -19.21 2.71
CA LEU A 676 -18.46 -18.21 2.46
C LEU A 676 -19.70 -18.42 3.35
N LEU A 677 -19.76 -19.51 4.10
CA LEU A 677 -20.90 -19.93 4.92
C LEU A 677 -20.54 -20.05 6.41
N PRO A 678 -21.53 -20.04 7.33
CA PRO A 678 -21.31 -20.34 8.74
C PRO A 678 -20.72 -21.74 8.95
N ALA A 679 -19.95 -21.93 10.02
CA ALA A 679 -19.27 -23.19 10.31
C ALA A 679 -20.22 -24.39 10.52
N ASP A 680 -21.49 -24.14 10.87
CA ASP A 680 -22.56 -25.12 11.09
C ASP A 680 -23.47 -25.33 9.87
N ALA A 681 -23.11 -24.80 8.70
CA ALA A 681 -23.92 -24.93 7.50
C ALA A 681 -24.13 -26.40 7.11
N PRO A 682 -25.38 -26.86 6.88
CA PRO A 682 -25.64 -28.23 6.45
C PRO A 682 -25.05 -28.47 5.07
N VAL A 683 -24.49 -29.67 4.86
CA VAL A 683 -23.93 -30.11 3.58
C VAL A 683 -24.66 -31.37 3.16
N VAL A 684 -25.21 -31.36 1.94
CA VAL A 684 -25.88 -32.50 1.31
C VAL A 684 -25.23 -32.75 -0.04
N MET A 685 -24.76 -33.98 -0.25
CA MET A 685 -24.27 -34.45 -1.55
C MET A 685 -25.27 -35.41 -2.15
N LYS A 686 -25.60 -35.21 -3.43
CA LYS A 686 -26.42 -36.13 -4.21
C LYS A 686 -25.63 -36.61 -5.42
N PHE A 687 -25.77 -37.86 -5.80
CA PHE A 687 -25.11 -38.41 -6.99
C PHE A 687 -26.03 -39.41 -7.71
N LYS A 688 -25.79 -39.64 -9.00
CA LYS A 688 -26.47 -40.69 -9.79
C LYS A 688 -25.57 -41.84 -10.19
N LYS A 689 -24.26 -41.61 -10.27
CA LYS A 689 -23.30 -42.61 -10.72
C LYS A 689 -22.10 -42.66 -9.81
N VAL A 690 -21.67 -43.88 -9.50
CA VAL A 690 -20.42 -44.17 -8.80
C VAL A 690 -19.70 -45.28 -9.55
N LEU A 691 -18.44 -45.07 -9.88
CA LEU A 691 -17.58 -46.12 -10.43
C LEU A 691 -16.60 -46.58 -9.35
N THR A 692 -16.50 -47.90 -9.17
CA THR A 692 -15.58 -48.55 -8.23
C THR A 692 -14.69 -49.54 -8.97
N GLU A 693 -13.44 -49.68 -8.49
CA GLU A 693 -12.47 -50.63 -9.06
C GLU A 693 -12.87 -52.08 -8.77
N THR A 694 -13.52 -52.33 -7.63
CA THR A 694 -14.04 -53.66 -7.28
C THR A 694 -15.51 -53.59 -6.81
N GLY A 695 -16.26 -54.67 -7.04
CA GLY A 695 -17.61 -54.84 -6.50
C GLY A 695 -17.62 -54.93 -4.97
N HIS A 696 -16.51 -55.33 -4.36
CA HIS A 696 -16.35 -55.29 -2.91
C HIS A 696 -16.33 -53.86 -2.36
N ASP A 697 -15.66 -52.93 -3.04
CA ASP A 697 -15.64 -51.52 -2.63
C ASP A 697 -17.02 -50.88 -2.71
N LEU A 698 -17.81 -51.25 -3.72
CA LEU A 698 -19.19 -50.80 -3.85
C LEU A 698 -20.08 -51.35 -2.71
N GLU A 699 -19.95 -52.64 -2.40
CA GLU A 699 -20.67 -53.30 -1.30
C GLU A 699 -20.36 -52.62 0.04
N GLN A 700 -19.08 -52.34 0.32
CA GLN A 700 -18.66 -51.65 1.53
C GLN A 700 -19.17 -50.21 1.58
N PHE A 701 -19.08 -49.46 0.47
CA PHE A 701 -19.54 -48.07 0.41
C PHE A 701 -21.05 -47.97 0.66
N VAL A 702 -21.83 -48.85 0.06
CA VAL A 702 -23.29 -48.88 0.21
C VAL A 702 -23.66 -49.23 1.65
N ALA A 703 -23.03 -50.25 2.22
CA ALA A 703 -23.27 -50.66 3.60
C ALA A 703 -22.91 -49.56 4.61
N ALA A 704 -21.80 -48.85 4.39
CA ALA A 704 -21.37 -47.75 5.25
C ALA A 704 -22.29 -46.52 5.14
N MET A 705 -22.77 -46.22 3.92
CA MET A 705 -23.60 -45.03 3.67
C MET A 705 -25.11 -45.27 3.86
N GLY A 706 -25.54 -46.52 4.10
CA GLY A 706 -26.93 -46.90 4.28
C GLY A 706 -27.78 -46.69 3.03
N ILE A 707 -27.19 -46.92 1.85
CA ILE A 707 -27.86 -46.75 0.56
C ILE A 707 -28.59 -48.04 0.21
N GLU A 708 -29.89 -48.00 -0.07
CA GLU A 708 -30.60 -49.17 -0.60
C GLU A 708 -30.27 -49.32 -2.09
N ILE A 709 -29.82 -50.51 -2.51
CA ILE A 709 -29.56 -50.83 -3.92
C ILE A 709 -30.57 -51.88 -4.40
N SER A 710 -31.07 -51.72 -5.63
CA SER A 710 -31.82 -52.76 -6.34
C SER A 710 -30.91 -53.49 -7.34
N SER A 711 -31.21 -54.75 -7.68
CA SER A 711 -30.42 -55.55 -8.65
C SER A 711 -30.24 -54.86 -10.01
N ASP A 712 -31.19 -54.00 -10.39
CA ASP A 712 -31.18 -53.22 -11.64
C ASP A 712 -30.32 -51.94 -11.60
N GLU A 713 -29.73 -51.59 -10.44
CA GLU A 713 -28.87 -50.40 -10.27
C GLU A 713 -27.37 -50.72 -10.36
N VAL A 714 -26.96 -52.00 -10.32
CA VAL A 714 -25.56 -52.44 -10.35
C VAL A 714 -25.17 -52.98 -11.73
N ILE A 715 -24.24 -52.30 -12.39
CA ILE A 715 -23.66 -52.68 -13.68
C ILE A 715 -22.25 -53.23 -13.43
N GLN A 716 -21.95 -54.43 -13.94
CA GLN A 716 -20.67 -55.14 -13.77
C GLN A 716 -20.24 -55.90 -15.02
#